data_AF-A0A7W1WG84-F1
#
_entry.id   AF-A0A7W1WG84-F1
#
_cell.length_a   1.000
_cell.length_b   1.000
_cell.length_c   1.000
_cell.angle_alpha   90.00
_cell.angle_beta   90.00
_cell.angle_gamma   90.00
#
_symmetry.space_group_name_H-M   'P 1'
#
loop_
_entity.id
_entity.type
_entity.pdbx_description
1 polymer ?
#
loop_
_entity_poly.entity_id
_entity_poly.type
_entity_poly.pdbx_seq_one_letter_code
_entity_poly.pdbx_strand_id
1 'polypeptide(L)'
;MNEQPIPDPPTRPGRSVGQVVLTLFLLVAAGLGSWQAAIRIASEIETRSAAQIRRALAAEGQDWASVSTDGLIVRLRGTAPDEVARFRVLTTASGLVDDRRILDQMTVAERDMLEPPKFSLELLRQGDSLSLIGLVPARTDRDAMAARLTGTGVEVADLTSTAAFPPPKDWQPALDYALRAAVMLEQGTISVTPGTVRIQANAKDPADKTRLDAALRNALPEGITLQATVTAPLPVIAPYRLRFVRGTEGAALEICAADTTEARDAILAAAAQAGAPAPDCALGIGAPAGWTHVVIAALAAMQELGPGTLAITDRSIQVTGPADLSAPELTRQMDQLAAQLPSGWNLNASLAEPAPDEGPASFTADIDAGGQASIAGVVSDDTMRQTVQSLARAQLGPTGGDLRLDPALPEGWALRVMAGLDAMGLVDEGRLEVTQDLIRLNGVSGDPLAPEKAIAALSMRLGAGADYALTLAYDRYRDPTIELPDAAACVDRLNAALLQSEVGFEPGGAKIAGDIAPVLEEMRPILAECGDYRMEIAGHTDAQGGDDSNLILSRERAQTVLEAMRAAGLAVQNMVSQGYGETRPIAENDTQEGRDANRRIEVTLLSPDPVRVPVGAVPELVGKTSTPEAAAEALRRAQPPDMADTPDNSGVPAPAFDTDILATPPQIEPSPVVEDAGTDAPRPPGRPDEGAAAAATDAPDTPAEEAQ
;
A
#
# COMPACT_ATOMS: atom_id res chain seq x y z
N MET A 1 53.20 115.18 -98.54
CA MET A 1 54.49 114.70 -99.08
C MET A 1 55.45 114.52 -97.92
N ASN A 2 56.12 113.38 -97.68
CA ASN A 2 56.17 112.12 -98.42
C ASN A 2 56.63 110.96 -97.52
N GLU A 3 56.18 109.76 -97.87
CA GLU A 3 56.35 108.43 -97.22
C GLU A 3 57.81 107.94 -97.10
N GLN A 4 58.09 107.24 -95.99
CA GLN A 4 59.04 106.10 -95.78
C GLN A 4 59.27 105.86 -94.26
N PRO A 5 59.87 104.75 -93.81
CA PRO A 5 59.44 103.34 -93.78
C PRO A 5 59.12 102.87 -92.33
N ILE A 6 58.52 101.68 -92.19
CA ILE A 6 58.09 101.08 -90.90
C ILE A 6 59.30 100.77 -89.99
N PRO A 7 59.32 101.19 -88.70
CA PRO A 7 60.38 100.81 -87.76
C PRO A 7 60.18 99.41 -87.19
N ASP A 8 61.27 98.63 -87.13
CA ASP A 8 61.35 97.28 -86.55
C ASP A 8 60.91 97.22 -85.08
N PRO A 9 60.33 96.09 -84.62
CA PRO A 9 59.94 95.91 -83.23
C PRO A 9 61.17 95.87 -82.30
N PRO A 10 61.09 96.41 -81.08
CA PRO A 10 62.21 96.41 -80.14
C PRO A 10 62.59 94.97 -79.76
N THR A 11 63.87 94.64 -79.95
CA THR A 11 64.48 93.39 -79.50
C THR A 11 64.40 93.29 -77.97
N ARG A 12 63.54 92.41 -77.47
CA ARG A 12 63.50 92.09 -76.03
C ARG A 12 64.85 91.47 -75.65
N PRO A 13 65.51 91.89 -74.55
CA PRO A 13 66.71 91.21 -74.07
C PRO A 13 66.32 89.75 -73.78
N GLY A 14 67.01 88.81 -74.43
CA GLY A 14 66.80 87.38 -74.19
C GLY A 14 67.03 87.10 -72.70
N ARG A 15 65.96 86.72 -71.98
CA ARG A 15 66.10 86.18 -70.62
C ARG A 15 67.07 85.02 -70.72
N SER A 16 68.20 85.10 -70.02
CA SER A 16 69.18 84.01 -70.02
C SER A 16 68.47 82.72 -69.56
N VAL A 17 68.85 81.57 -70.11
CA VAL A 17 68.28 80.27 -69.69
C VAL A 17 68.28 80.14 -68.15
N GLY A 18 69.28 80.72 -67.48
CA GLY A 18 69.35 80.80 -66.01
C GLY A 18 68.20 81.58 -65.34
N GLN A 19 67.72 82.69 -65.92
CA GLN A 19 66.57 83.43 -65.35
C GLN A 19 65.24 82.68 -65.51
N VAL A 20 65.05 81.96 -66.62
CA VAL A 20 63.84 81.14 -66.83
C VAL A 20 63.85 79.95 -65.85
N VAL A 21 64.98 79.26 -65.70
CA VAL A 21 65.14 78.15 -64.75
C VAL A 21 64.94 78.62 -63.30
N LEU A 22 65.49 79.77 -62.91
CA LEU A 22 65.31 80.34 -61.58
C LEU A 22 63.85 80.72 -61.29
N THR A 23 63.15 81.30 -62.27
CA THR A 23 61.73 81.65 -62.12
C THR A 23 60.85 80.40 -61.99
N LEU A 24 61.14 79.37 -62.79
CA LEU A 24 60.46 78.08 -62.70
C LEU A 24 60.71 77.40 -61.35
N PHE A 25 61.96 77.43 -60.87
CA PHE A 25 62.33 76.92 -59.55
C PHE A 25 61.59 77.65 -58.42
N LEU A 26 61.52 78.98 -58.47
CA LEU A 26 60.79 79.77 -57.47
C LEU A 26 59.27 79.50 -57.50
N LEU A 27 58.67 79.32 -58.68
CA LEU A 27 57.26 78.94 -58.80
C LEU A 27 56.98 77.53 -58.28
N VAL A 28 57.87 76.57 -58.57
CA VAL A 28 57.77 75.20 -58.05
C VAL A 28 57.98 75.20 -56.53
N ALA A 29 58.95 75.96 -56.02
CA ALA A 29 59.19 76.09 -54.58
C ALA A 29 58.02 76.78 -53.85
N ALA A 30 57.42 77.82 -54.44
CA ALA A 30 56.23 78.47 -53.90
C ALA A 30 54.99 77.57 -53.97
N GLY A 31 54.84 76.79 -55.05
CA GLY A 31 53.78 75.79 -55.21
C GLY A 31 53.89 74.67 -54.18
N LEU A 32 55.09 74.09 -54.02
CA LEU A 32 55.39 73.09 -52.99
C LEU A 32 55.20 73.67 -51.58
N GLY A 33 55.68 74.88 -51.33
CA GLY A 33 55.52 75.57 -50.05
C GLY A 33 54.05 75.82 -49.70
N SER A 34 53.23 76.25 -50.67
CA SER A 34 51.79 76.48 -50.49
C SER A 34 51.03 75.17 -50.31
N TRP A 35 51.38 74.13 -51.07
CA TRP A 35 50.80 72.80 -50.92
C TRP A 35 51.12 72.21 -49.54
N GLN A 36 52.37 72.34 -49.10
CA GLN A 36 52.81 71.86 -47.80
C GLN A 36 52.18 72.67 -46.65
N ALA A 37 52.02 73.98 -46.81
CA ALA A 37 51.28 74.82 -45.86
C ALA A 37 49.79 74.42 -45.79
N ALA A 38 49.15 74.16 -46.93
CA ALA A 38 47.76 73.71 -46.99
C ALA A 38 47.56 72.35 -46.30
N ILE A 39 48.45 71.37 -46.55
CA ILE A 39 48.42 70.06 -45.88
C ILE A 39 48.62 70.23 -44.36
N ARG A 40 49.57 71.09 -43.94
CA ARG A 40 49.83 71.37 -42.52
C ARG A 40 48.63 72.01 -41.83
N ILE A 41 47.98 72.99 -42.46
CA ILE A 41 46.81 73.65 -41.89
C ILE A 41 45.61 72.69 -41.84
N ALA A 42 45.36 71.92 -42.90
CA ALA A 42 44.29 70.93 -42.93
C ALA A 42 44.48 69.86 -41.85
N SER A 43 45.68 69.26 -41.76
CA SER A 43 46.00 68.26 -40.74
C SER A 43 45.94 68.82 -39.31
N GLU A 44 46.31 70.09 -39.10
CA GLU A 44 46.19 70.73 -37.78
C GLU A 44 44.72 70.93 -37.40
N ILE A 45 43.86 71.36 -38.33
CA ILE A 45 42.41 71.52 -38.10
C ILE A 45 41.75 70.16 -37.82
N GLU A 46 42.08 69.14 -38.61
CA GLU A 46 41.61 67.76 -38.43
C GLU A 46 42.02 67.23 -37.04
N THR A 47 43.31 67.33 -36.71
CA THR A 47 43.85 66.83 -35.44
C THR A 47 43.23 67.56 -34.24
N ARG A 48 43.08 68.89 -34.32
CA ARG A 48 42.46 69.67 -33.24
C ARG A 48 40.98 69.35 -33.08
N SER A 49 40.22 69.28 -34.18
CA SER A 49 38.78 69.00 -34.15
C SER A 49 38.52 67.59 -33.59
N ALA A 50 39.26 66.59 -34.08
CA ALA A 50 39.17 65.22 -33.59
C ALA A 50 39.54 65.12 -32.10
N ALA A 51 40.60 65.83 -31.66
CA ALA A 51 41.03 65.83 -30.27
C ALA A 51 40.02 66.52 -29.34
N GLN A 52 39.40 67.62 -29.77
CA GLN A 52 38.38 68.32 -28.99
C GLN A 52 37.12 67.46 -28.80
N ILE A 53 36.59 66.89 -29.88
CA ILE A 53 35.39 66.03 -29.81
C ILE A 53 35.70 64.79 -28.98
N ARG A 54 36.85 64.13 -29.19
CA ARG A 54 37.24 62.95 -28.40
C ARG A 54 37.34 63.25 -26.91
N ARG A 55 37.87 64.42 -26.52
CA ARG A 55 37.92 64.84 -25.11
C ARG A 55 36.52 65.11 -24.54
N ALA A 56 35.64 65.75 -25.31
CA ALA A 56 34.27 66.00 -24.89
C ALA A 56 33.48 64.70 -24.69
N LEU A 57 33.60 63.78 -25.65
CA LEU A 57 32.97 62.45 -25.56
C LEU A 57 33.51 61.63 -24.39
N ALA A 58 34.84 61.62 -24.17
CA ALA A 58 35.44 60.94 -23.02
C ALA A 58 35.01 61.54 -21.67
N ALA A 59 34.86 62.87 -21.59
CA ALA A 59 34.36 63.53 -20.38
C ALA A 59 32.91 63.14 -20.04
N GLU A 60 32.12 62.78 -21.05
CA GLU A 60 30.74 62.30 -20.91
C GLU A 60 30.64 60.76 -20.88
N GLY A 61 31.78 60.06 -20.75
CA GLY A 61 31.84 58.60 -20.66
C GLY A 61 31.44 57.87 -21.95
N GLN A 62 31.54 58.52 -23.11
CA GLN A 62 31.19 57.96 -24.42
C GLN A 62 32.41 57.34 -25.14
N ASP A 63 33.22 56.58 -24.41
CA ASP A 63 34.50 56.01 -24.92
C ASP A 63 34.32 54.97 -26.03
N TRP A 64 33.11 54.44 -26.18
CA TRP A 64 32.74 53.51 -27.26
C TRP A 64 32.65 54.20 -28.64
N ALA A 65 32.48 55.53 -28.67
CA ALA A 65 32.36 56.30 -29.90
C ALA A 65 33.74 56.78 -30.38
N SER A 66 34.14 56.28 -31.54
CA SER A 66 35.37 56.71 -32.21
C SER A 66 35.11 57.88 -33.16
N VAL A 67 36.02 58.86 -33.10
CA VAL A 67 35.96 60.08 -33.91
C VAL A 67 37.13 60.10 -34.89
N SER A 68 36.82 60.26 -36.18
CA SER A 68 37.80 60.50 -37.24
C SER A 68 37.38 61.71 -38.06
N THR A 69 38.35 62.42 -38.63
CA THR A 69 38.12 63.63 -39.43
C THR A 69 38.77 63.50 -40.79
N ASP A 70 38.12 64.03 -41.82
CA ASP A 70 38.59 64.04 -43.20
C ASP A 70 38.26 65.43 -43.79
N GLY A 71 39.28 66.29 -43.84
CA GLY A 71 39.13 67.72 -44.05
C GLY A 71 38.24 68.36 -42.99
N LEU A 72 37.06 68.81 -43.42
CA LEU A 72 36.06 69.41 -42.56
C LEU A 72 35.02 68.42 -42.04
N ILE A 73 34.96 67.20 -42.56
CA ILE A 73 33.92 66.22 -42.19
C ILE A 73 34.37 65.43 -40.96
N VAL A 74 33.49 65.32 -39.97
CA VAL A 74 33.67 64.48 -38.79
C VAL A 74 32.87 63.19 -38.98
N ARG A 75 33.53 62.03 -38.95
CA ARG A 75 32.86 60.73 -38.98
C ARG A 75 32.86 60.12 -37.59
N LEU A 76 31.66 59.83 -37.10
CA LEU A 76 31.43 59.16 -35.83
C LEU A 76 31.14 57.68 -36.10
N ARG A 77 31.89 56.79 -35.46
CA ARG A 77 31.76 55.32 -35.63
C ARG A 77 31.81 54.65 -34.28
N GLY A 78 31.14 53.51 -34.16
CA GLY A 78 31.10 52.72 -32.93
C GLY A 78 29.72 52.12 -32.77
N THR A 79 29.58 51.24 -31.77
CA THR A 79 28.30 50.61 -31.44
C THR A 79 27.82 51.18 -30.11
N ALA A 80 26.74 51.95 -30.16
CA ALA A 80 26.14 52.58 -29.01
C ALA A 80 25.44 51.53 -28.13
N PRO A 81 25.56 51.60 -26.79
CA PRO A 81 24.88 50.67 -25.88
C PRO A 81 23.34 50.83 -25.91
N ASP A 82 22.85 52.03 -26.21
CA ASP A 82 21.44 52.33 -26.45
C ASP A 82 21.28 53.57 -27.35
N GLU A 83 20.04 53.85 -27.80
CA GLU A 83 19.74 55.00 -28.67
C GLU A 83 20.01 56.34 -27.97
N VAL A 84 19.88 56.39 -26.64
CA VAL A 84 20.11 57.61 -25.85
C VAL A 84 21.59 57.99 -25.87
N ALA A 85 22.49 57.02 -25.72
CA ALA A 85 23.93 57.20 -25.82
C ALA A 85 24.35 57.64 -27.23
N ARG A 86 23.79 57.01 -28.28
CA ARG A 86 24.03 57.43 -29.67
C ARG A 86 23.64 58.88 -29.90
N PHE A 87 22.45 59.27 -29.41
CA PHE A 87 21.96 60.63 -29.53
C PHE A 87 22.84 61.63 -28.75
N ARG A 88 23.30 61.28 -27.55
CA ARG A 88 24.24 62.12 -26.77
C ARG A 88 25.52 62.40 -27.54
N VAL A 89 26.13 61.38 -28.15
CA VAL A 89 27.35 61.55 -28.97
C VAL A 89 27.10 62.50 -30.15
N LEU A 90 25.95 62.39 -30.82
CA LEU A 90 25.58 63.32 -31.90
C LEU A 90 25.44 64.75 -31.39
N THR A 91 24.71 64.96 -30.29
CA THR A 91 24.51 66.30 -29.72
C THR A 91 25.81 66.94 -29.25
N THR A 92 26.71 66.17 -28.63
CA THR A 92 28.00 66.66 -28.14
C THR A 92 28.93 67.02 -29.30
N ALA A 93 28.91 66.25 -30.40
CA ALA A 93 29.63 66.60 -31.61
C ALA A 93 29.05 67.85 -32.30
N SER A 94 27.72 67.96 -32.41
CA SER A 94 27.03 69.13 -33.00
C SER A 94 27.24 70.43 -32.22
N GLY A 95 27.57 70.35 -30.93
CA GLY A 95 27.93 71.51 -30.12
C GLY A 95 29.31 72.09 -30.43
N LEU A 96 30.18 71.31 -31.09
CA LEU A 96 31.58 71.68 -31.36
C LEU A 96 31.84 71.93 -32.86
N VAL A 97 31.10 71.27 -33.75
CA VAL A 97 31.17 71.45 -35.19
C VAL A 97 29.76 71.53 -35.78
N ASP A 98 29.61 72.21 -36.92
CA ASP A 98 28.35 72.30 -37.66
C ASP A 98 27.76 70.91 -37.97
N ASP A 99 26.45 70.75 -37.79
CA ASP A 99 25.73 69.49 -37.92
C ASP A 99 25.84 68.87 -39.32
N ARG A 100 25.90 69.70 -40.38
CA ARG A 100 26.06 69.25 -41.77
C ARG A 100 27.41 68.60 -42.04
N ARG A 101 28.38 68.80 -41.14
CA ARG A 101 29.74 68.23 -41.24
C ARG A 101 29.87 66.92 -40.50
N ILE A 102 28.83 66.46 -39.80
CA ILE A 102 28.85 65.22 -39.03
C ILE A 102 28.25 64.10 -39.86
N LEU A 103 29.03 63.04 -40.05
CA LEU A 103 28.57 61.80 -40.64
C LEU A 103 28.42 60.75 -39.54
N ASP A 104 27.16 60.46 -39.20
CA ASP A 104 26.82 59.39 -38.28
C ASP A 104 26.94 58.03 -38.98
N GLN A 105 27.95 57.26 -38.57
CA GLN A 105 28.16 55.87 -38.97
C GLN A 105 28.14 54.95 -37.74
N MET A 106 27.50 55.39 -36.65
CA MET A 106 27.34 54.60 -35.44
C MET A 106 26.16 53.64 -35.60
N THR A 107 26.30 52.43 -35.07
CA THR A 107 25.22 51.46 -34.92
C THR A 107 24.76 51.41 -33.47
N VAL A 108 23.59 50.86 -33.19
CA VAL A 108 23.13 50.60 -31.82
C VAL A 108 23.24 49.09 -31.57
N ALA A 109 23.74 48.70 -30.41
CA ALA A 109 23.82 47.30 -30.03
C ALA A 109 22.42 46.69 -29.99
N GLU A 110 22.21 45.60 -30.73
CA GLU A 110 21.02 44.76 -30.54
C GLU A 110 21.10 44.17 -29.13
N ARG A 111 20.06 44.36 -28.32
CA ARG A 111 19.96 43.71 -27.01
C ARG A 111 19.74 42.22 -27.25
N ASP A 112 20.65 41.39 -26.75
CA ASP A 112 20.47 39.93 -26.73
C ASP A 112 19.12 39.60 -26.08
N MET A 113 18.20 39.01 -26.85
CA MET A 113 17.02 38.39 -26.28
C MET A 113 17.50 37.20 -25.47
N LEU A 114 17.50 37.34 -24.14
CA LEU A 114 17.81 36.25 -23.21
C LEU A 114 17.02 35.00 -23.63
N GLU A 115 17.71 33.88 -23.84
CA GLU A 115 17.03 32.60 -24.07
C GLU A 115 16.07 32.35 -22.89
N PRO A 116 14.78 32.03 -23.16
CA PRO A 116 13.82 31.80 -22.09
C PRO A 116 14.28 30.62 -21.23
N PRO A 117 14.17 30.73 -19.90
CA PRO A 117 14.54 29.64 -19.02
C PRO A 117 13.61 28.45 -19.24
N LYS A 118 14.11 27.24 -18.98
CA LYS A 118 13.30 26.03 -19.05
C LYS A 118 12.34 26.03 -17.86
N PHE A 119 11.06 26.29 -18.13
CA PHE A 119 10.01 26.17 -17.13
C PHE A 119 9.77 24.69 -16.80
N SER A 120 9.72 24.39 -15.50
CA SER A 120 9.46 23.07 -14.98
C SER A 120 8.84 23.18 -13.59
N LEU A 121 7.83 22.36 -13.31
CA LEU A 121 7.21 22.26 -12.01
C LEU A 121 7.22 20.81 -11.56
N GLU A 122 7.58 20.56 -10.32
CA GLU A 122 7.55 19.25 -9.67
C GLU A 122 6.57 19.30 -8.50
N LEU A 123 5.67 18.33 -8.45
CA LEU A 123 4.70 18.16 -7.39
C LEU A 123 5.03 16.86 -6.65
N LEU A 124 5.34 16.98 -5.36
CA LEU A 124 5.67 15.86 -4.49
C LEU A 124 4.52 15.61 -3.53
N ARG A 125 3.85 14.46 -3.66
CA ARG A 125 2.72 14.04 -2.84
C ARG A 125 3.16 12.98 -1.84
N GLN A 126 2.89 13.20 -0.55
CA GLN A 126 3.11 12.22 0.52
C GLN A 126 1.96 12.28 1.54
N GLY A 127 1.04 11.31 1.48
CA GLY A 127 -0.09 11.27 2.41
C GLY A 127 -0.93 12.53 2.24
N ASP A 128 -1.09 13.33 3.29
CA ASP A 128 -1.84 14.60 3.24
C ASP A 128 -0.99 15.83 2.90
N SER A 129 0.31 15.67 2.63
CA SER A 129 1.21 16.77 2.25
C SER A 129 1.45 16.82 0.73
N LEU A 130 1.60 18.03 0.19
CA LEU A 130 1.93 18.29 -1.21
C LEU A 130 2.90 19.46 -1.33
N SER A 131 4.09 19.23 -1.91
CA SER A 131 5.07 20.28 -2.16
C SER A 131 5.14 20.63 -3.64
N LEU A 132 5.15 21.93 -3.96
CA LEU A 132 5.26 22.48 -5.31
C LEU A 132 6.65 23.11 -5.47
N ILE A 133 7.49 22.59 -6.36
CA ILE A 133 8.89 23.01 -6.50
C ILE A 133 9.19 23.29 -7.97
N GLY A 134 9.80 24.42 -8.29
CA GLY A 134 10.28 24.67 -9.66
C GLY A 134 10.16 26.12 -10.12
N LEU A 135 10.34 26.32 -11.42
CA LEU A 135 10.27 27.62 -12.08
C LEU A 135 9.03 27.70 -12.95
N VAL A 136 8.15 28.64 -12.64
CA VAL A 136 6.88 28.87 -13.36
C VAL A 136 6.86 30.25 -14.03
N PRO A 137 6.10 30.45 -15.13
CA PRO A 137 5.92 31.77 -15.73
C PRO A 137 5.31 32.77 -14.74
N ALA A 138 5.74 34.04 -14.80
CA ALA A 138 5.22 35.08 -13.90
C ALA A 138 3.70 35.34 -14.02
N ARG A 139 3.07 34.89 -15.12
CA ARG A 139 1.62 34.97 -15.34
C ARG A 139 0.85 33.76 -14.76
N THR A 140 1.53 32.78 -14.16
CA THR A 140 0.87 31.67 -13.49
C THR A 140 0.28 32.14 -12.16
N ASP A 141 -1.02 31.94 -11.99
CA ASP A 141 -1.75 32.27 -10.77
C ASP A 141 -1.45 31.21 -9.69
N ARG A 142 -0.49 31.53 -8.81
CA ARG A 142 -0.02 30.63 -7.75
C ARG A 142 -1.03 30.48 -6.63
N ASP A 143 -1.78 31.54 -6.34
CA ASP A 143 -2.79 31.52 -5.27
C ASP A 143 -3.98 30.65 -5.70
N ALA A 144 -4.45 30.78 -6.95
CA ALA A 144 -5.48 29.90 -7.49
C ALA A 144 -5.02 28.43 -7.59
N MET A 145 -3.76 28.21 -7.97
CA MET A 145 -3.15 26.87 -7.99
C MET A 145 -3.13 26.24 -6.59
N ALA A 146 -2.64 26.96 -5.59
CA ALA A 146 -2.61 26.50 -4.20
C ALA A 146 -4.03 26.28 -3.67
N ALA A 147 -4.96 27.21 -3.91
CA ALA A 147 -6.35 27.12 -3.46
C ALA A 147 -7.07 25.87 -3.98
N ARG A 148 -6.84 25.52 -5.26
CA ARG A 148 -7.41 24.33 -5.90
C ARG A 148 -6.93 23.02 -5.26
N LEU A 149 -5.73 23.02 -4.68
CA LEU A 149 -5.14 21.86 -4.01
C LEU A 149 -5.49 21.82 -2.52
N THR A 150 -5.57 22.96 -1.83
CA THR A 150 -6.01 23.01 -0.42
C THR A 150 -7.49 22.69 -0.25
N GLY A 151 -8.33 22.98 -1.26
CA GLY A 151 -9.76 22.66 -1.24
C GLY A 151 -10.09 21.17 -1.14
N THR A 152 -9.09 20.29 -1.24
CA THR A 152 -9.22 18.83 -1.12
C THR A 152 -8.68 18.28 0.20
N GLY A 153 -8.41 19.12 1.20
CA GLY A 153 -7.94 18.71 2.54
C GLY A 153 -6.44 18.40 2.62
N VAL A 154 -5.65 18.90 1.66
CA VAL A 154 -4.21 18.66 1.53
C VAL A 154 -3.41 19.88 1.99
N GLU A 155 -2.37 19.65 2.79
CA GLU A 155 -1.42 20.70 3.17
C GLU A 155 -0.46 21.00 2.00
N VAL A 156 -0.48 22.24 1.51
CA VAL A 156 0.30 22.66 0.33
C VAL A 156 1.49 23.53 0.74
N ALA A 157 2.70 23.08 0.42
CA ALA A 157 3.93 23.87 0.55
C ALA A 157 4.38 24.37 -0.83
N ASP A 158 4.24 25.68 -1.08
CA ASP A 158 4.67 26.30 -2.33
C ASP A 158 6.11 26.84 -2.24
N LEU A 159 7.04 26.15 -2.91
CA LEU A 159 8.45 26.49 -3.06
C LEU A 159 8.79 26.88 -4.51
N THR A 160 7.81 27.37 -5.27
CA THR A 160 8.01 27.77 -6.67
C THR A 160 8.60 29.18 -6.78
N SER A 161 9.42 29.36 -7.83
CA SER A 161 10.00 30.64 -8.25
C SER A 161 9.39 31.08 -9.58
N THR A 162 9.44 32.38 -9.89
CA THR A 162 8.86 32.93 -11.11
C THR A 162 9.91 33.55 -12.03
N ALA A 163 9.67 33.47 -13.35
CA ALA A 163 10.44 34.21 -14.35
C ALA A 163 9.52 35.00 -15.30
N ALA A 164 9.91 36.24 -15.62
CA ALA A 164 9.14 37.19 -16.43
C ALA A 164 9.27 36.94 -17.95
N PHE A 165 9.05 35.70 -18.38
CA PHE A 165 8.98 35.31 -19.80
C PHE A 165 7.56 34.85 -20.15
N PRO A 166 7.13 34.97 -21.42
CA PRO A 166 5.86 34.42 -21.88
C PRO A 166 5.76 32.91 -21.58
N PRO A 167 4.58 32.41 -21.15
CA PRO A 167 4.39 30.97 -20.94
C PRO A 167 4.59 30.21 -22.26
N PRO A 168 5.37 29.12 -22.28
CA PRO A 168 5.51 28.28 -23.46
C PRO A 168 4.18 27.70 -23.92
N LYS A 169 4.12 27.31 -25.20
CA LYS A 169 3.01 26.53 -25.74
C LYS A 169 2.80 25.26 -24.89
N ASP A 170 1.55 24.87 -24.66
CA ASP A 170 1.17 23.66 -23.94
C ASP A 170 1.58 23.63 -22.44
N TRP A 171 2.00 24.77 -21.87
CA TRP A 171 2.27 24.90 -20.42
C TRP A 171 1.00 24.80 -19.58
N GLN A 172 -0.01 25.62 -19.88
CA GLN A 172 -1.24 25.68 -19.08
C GLN A 172 -2.02 24.36 -19.08
N PRO A 173 -2.24 23.69 -20.24
CA PRO A 173 -2.92 22.39 -20.25
C PRO A 173 -2.14 21.30 -19.50
N ALA A 174 -0.80 21.32 -19.56
CA ALA A 174 0.04 20.39 -18.79
C ALA A 174 -0.07 20.64 -17.29
N LEU A 175 -0.05 21.92 -16.87
CA LEU A 175 -0.24 22.32 -15.47
C LEU A 175 -1.63 21.90 -14.94
N ASP A 176 -2.69 22.19 -15.68
CA ASP A 176 -4.06 21.83 -15.28
C ASP A 176 -4.27 20.32 -15.15
N TYR A 177 -3.66 19.54 -16.05
CA TYR A 177 -3.67 18.09 -15.94
C TYR A 177 -2.87 17.60 -14.72
N ALA A 178 -1.68 18.15 -14.48
CA ALA A 178 -0.84 17.79 -13.35
C ALA A 178 -1.51 18.10 -11.99
N LEU A 179 -2.20 19.23 -11.87
CA LEU A 179 -2.95 19.57 -10.64
C LEU A 179 -4.12 18.61 -10.40
N ARG A 180 -4.83 18.18 -11.45
CA ARG A 180 -5.87 17.14 -11.31
C ARG A 180 -5.28 15.79 -10.93
N ALA A 181 -4.17 15.41 -11.56
CA ALA A 181 -3.47 14.17 -11.24
C ALA A 181 -2.98 14.16 -9.79
N ALA A 182 -2.46 15.28 -9.28
CA ALA A 182 -1.96 15.40 -7.90
C ALA A 182 -3.04 15.07 -6.85
N VAL A 183 -4.31 15.38 -7.12
CA VAL A 183 -5.44 15.06 -6.24
C VAL A 183 -5.81 13.57 -6.29
N MET A 184 -5.51 12.88 -7.39
CA MET A 184 -5.79 11.44 -7.54
C MET A 184 -4.75 10.56 -6.83
N LEU A 185 -3.57 11.11 -6.53
CA LEU A 185 -2.45 10.39 -5.92
C LEU A 185 -2.45 10.53 -4.39
N GLU A 186 -2.20 9.43 -3.70
CA GLU A 186 -1.87 9.45 -2.26
C GLU A 186 -0.37 9.65 -2.04
N GLN A 187 0.46 9.07 -2.91
CA GLN A 187 1.92 9.19 -2.87
C GLN A 187 2.51 9.16 -4.28
N GLY A 188 3.44 10.08 -4.56
CA GLY A 188 4.12 10.10 -5.86
C GLY A 188 4.73 11.44 -6.22
N THR A 189 5.38 11.46 -7.38
CA THR A 189 6.00 12.64 -7.97
C THR A 189 5.39 12.91 -9.34
N ILE A 190 5.02 14.16 -9.60
CA ILE A 190 4.55 14.63 -10.89
C ILE A 190 5.53 15.71 -11.39
N SER A 191 6.16 15.47 -12.53
CA SER A 191 7.00 16.48 -13.20
C SER A 191 6.28 17.04 -14.42
N VAL A 192 6.24 18.37 -14.51
CA VAL A 192 5.55 19.13 -15.54
C VAL A 192 6.56 19.92 -16.33
N THR A 193 6.52 19.75 -17.65
CA THR A 193 7.25 20.56 -18.63
C THR A 193 6.30 20.90 -19.78
N PRO A 194 6.61 21.90 -20.62
CA PRO A 194 5.74 22.24 -21.75
C PRO A 194 5.38 21.02 -22.61
N GLY A 195 4.09 20.68 -22.68
CA GLY A 195 3.57 19.56 -23.47
C GLY A 195 3.82 18.15 -22.90
N THR A 196 4.48 17.99 -21.75
CA THR A 196 4.78 16.66 -21.16
C THR A 196 4.57 16.63 -19.66
N VAL A 197 3.82 15.61 -19.20
CA VAL A 197 3.63 15.32 -17.78
C VAL A 197 4.13 13.92 -17.47
N ARG A 198 5.07 13.83 -16.53
CA ARG A 198 5.61 12.56 -16.03
C ARG A 198 5.06 12.29 -14.64
N ILE A 199 4.58 11.08 -14.40
CA ILE A 199 4.00 10.66 -13.12
C ILE A 199 4.72 9.40 -12.67
N GLN A 200 5.26 9.41 -11.47
CA GLN A 200 5.77 8.24 -10.77
C GLN A 200 4.98 8.10 -9.47
N ALA A 201 4.21 7.03 -9.33
CA ALA A 201 3.30 6.85 -8.20
C ALA A 201 3.32 5.43 -7.65
N ASN A 202 2.99 5.33 -6.36
CA ASN A 202 2.78 4.06 -5.68
C ASN A 202 1.30 3.96 -5.33
N ALA A 203 0.62 2.95 -5.86
CA ALA A 203 -0.73 2.59 -5.51
C ALA A 203 -0.76 1.76 -4.24
N LYS A 204 -1.90 1.80 -3.54
CA LYS A 204 -2.10 1.08 -2.28
C LYS A 204 -2.10 -0.43 -2.45
N ASP A 205 -2.72 -0.90 -3.53
CA ASP A 205 -2.89 -2.31 -3.86
C ASP A 205 -3.05 -2.50 -5.39
N PRO A 206 -3.08 -3.74 -5.91
CA PRO A 206 -3.22 -3.97 -7.36
C PRO A 206 -4.53 -3.44 -7.97
N ALA A 207 -5.63 -3.43 -7.22
CA ALA A 207 -6.91 -2.89 -7.69
C ALA A 207 -6.83 -1.37 -7.81
N ASP A 208 -6.20 -0.73 -6.83
CA ASP A 208 -5.92 0.70 -6.82
C ASP A 208 -5.02 1.13 -7.98
N LYS A 209 -3.97 0.35 -8.30
CA LYS A 209 -3.14 0.60 -9.48
C LYS A 209 -3.97 0.62 -10.75
N THR A 210 -4.86 -0.36 -10.91
CA THR A 210 -5.71 -0.48 -12.11
C THR A 210 -6.65 0.71 -12.24
N ARG A 211 -7.29 1.10 -11.12
CA ARG A 211 -8.14 2.29 -11.01
C ARG A 211 -7.38 3.57 -11.38
N LEU A 212 -6.17 3.74 -10.83
CA LEU A 212 -5.36 4.94 -11.02
C LEU A 212 -4.82 5.04 -12.46
N ASP A 213 -4.33 3.94 -13.02
CA ASP A 213 -3.90 3.86 -14.42
C ASP A 213 -5.01 4.24 -15.40
N ALA A 214 -6.25 3.82 -15.14
CA ALA A 214 -7.41 4.19 -15.94
C ALA A 214 -7.77 5.67 -15.75
N ALA A 215 -7.81 6.15 -14.51
CA ALA A 215 -8.14 7.54 -14.19
C ALA A 215 -7.16 8.53 -14.83
N LEU A 216 -5.85 8.27 -14.73
CA LEU A 216 -4.81 9.11 -15.31
C LEU A 216 -4.90 9.17 -16.83
N ARG A 217 -5.18 8.04 -17.51
CA ARG A 217 -5.37 7.99 -18.96
C ARG A 217 -6.63 8.72 -19.40
N ASN A 218 -7.76 8.50 -18.71
CA ASN A 218 -9.04 9.11 -19.06
C ASN A 218 -9.04 10.63 -18.86
N ALA A 219 -8.23 11.15 -17.94
CA ALA A 219 -8.11 12.58 -17.69
C ALA A 219 -7.14 13.31 -18.64
N LEU A 220 -6.42 12.61 -19.53
CA LEU A 220 -5.37 13.17 -20.38
C LEU A 220 -5.96 14.11 -21.46
N PRO A 221 -5.64 15.42 -21.46
CA PRO A 221 -6.07 16.33 -22.52
C PRO A 221 -5.33 16.10 -23.85
N GLU A 222 -5.96 16.52 -24.96
CA GLU A 222 -5.33 16.48 -26.28
C GLU A 222 -4.05 17.32 -26.33
N GLY A 223 -3.01 16.80 -26.98
CA GLY A 223 -1.73 17.50 -27.17
C GLY A 223 -0.71 17.36 -26.02
N ILE A 224 -1.06 16.69 -24.92
CA ILE A 224 -0.13 16.42 -23.80
C ILE A 224 0.41 14.99 -23.87
N THR A 225 1.72 14.85 -23.71
CA THR A 225 2.39 13.54 -23.61
C THR A 225 2.43 13.09 -22.15
N LEU A 226 1.80 11.95 -21.85
CA LEU A 226 1.83 11.32 -20.53
C LEU A 226 2.92 10.25 -20.44
N GLN A 227 3.78 10.35 -19.42
CA GLN A 227 4.72 9.31 -19.03
C GLN A 227 4.41 8.86 -17.59
N ALA A 228 3.46 7.93 -17.44
CA ALA A 228 3.03 7.45 -16.13
C ALA A 228 3.64 6.07 -15.80
N THR A 229 4.15 5.92 -14.57
CA THR A 229 4.57 4.64 -14.00
C THR A 229 3.95 4.50 -12.62
N VAL A 230 2.98 3.59 -12.51
CA VAL A 230 2.30 3.26 -11.26
C VAL A 230 2.74 1.87 -10.80
N THR A 231 3.29 1.78 -9.60
CA THR A 231 3.65 0.49 -8.95
C THR A 231 2.65 0.17 -7.85
N ALA A 232 2.47 -1.11 -7.50
CA ALA A 232 1.66 -1.54 -6.38
C ALA A 232 2.40 -2.63 -5.60
N PRO A 233 2.22 -2.72 -4.28
CA PRO A 233 2.73 -3.84 -3.50
C PRO A 233 2.10 -5.15 -3.98
N LEU A 234 2.89 -6.24 -3.94
CA LEU A 234 2.39 -7.58 -4.25
C LEU A 234 1.37 -8.02 -3.19
N PRO A 235 0.28 -8.70 -3.57
CA PRO A 235 -0.71 -9.20 -2.61
C PRO A 235 -0.08 -10.26 -1.71
N VAL A 236 -0.46 -10.29 -0.43
CA VAL A 236 -0.10 -11.40 0.47
C VAL A 236 -0.98 -12.60 0.13
N ILE A 237 -0.37 -13.74 -0.20
CA ILE A 237 -1.08 -15.01 -0.42
C ILE A 237 -0.87 -15.86 0.83
N ALA A 238 -1.96 -16.19 1.53
CA ALA A 238 -1.96 -17.12 2.64
C ALA A 238 -3.31 -17.88 2.65
N PRO A 239 -3.31 -19.23 2.62
CA PRO A 239 -2.15 -20.11 2.48
C PRO A 239 -1.59 -20.14 1.04
N TYR A 240 -0.29 -20.41 0.90
CA TYR A 240 0.32 -20.71 -0.40
C TYR A 240 -0.12 -22.08 -0.86
N ARG A 241 -0.77 -22.14 -2.04
CA ARG A 241 -1.36 -23.38 -2.54
C ARG A 241 -0.94 -23.71 -3.96
N LEU A 242 -0.76 -25.00 -4.20
CA LEU A 242 -0.63 -25.58 -5.52
C LEU A 242 -1.48 -26.85 -5.59
N ARG A 243 -2.26 -27.00 -6.66
CA ARG A 243 -3.02 -28.21 -6.92
C ARG A 243 -2.85 -28.63 -8.36
N PHE A 244 -2.37 -29.85 -8.55
CA PHE A 244 -2.12 -30.46 -9.84
C PHE A 244 -2.85 -31.81 -9.90
N VAL A 245 -3.60 -32.03 -10.96
CA VAL A 245 -4.35 -33.28 -11.18
C VAL A 245 -3.89 -33.88 -12.49
N ARG A 246 -3.60 -35.18 -12.49
CA ARG A 246 -3.24 -35.95 -13.68
C ARG A 246 -4.18 -37.13 -13.81
N GLY A 247 -4.97 -37.13 -14.87
CA GLY A 247 -5.80 -38.26 -15.26
C GLY A 247 -5.07 -39.18 -16.25
N THR A 248 -5.82 -40.11 -16.84
CA THR A 248 -5.34 -41.01 -17.89
C THR A 248 -5.19 -40.32 -19.25
N GLU A 249 -5.99 -39.28 -19.52
CA GLU A 249 -6.03 -38.58 -20.83
C GLU A 249 -5.44 -37.15 -20.82
N GLY A 250 -5.03 -36.63 -19.66
CA GLY A 250 -4.46 -35.29 -19.56
C GLY A 250 -4.14 -34.88 -18.13
N ALA A 251 -3.44 -33.76 -17.97
CA ALA A 251 -3.17 -33.16 -16.67
C ALA A 251 -3.62 -31.69 -16.65
N ALA A 252 -3.87 -31.17 -15.45
CA ALA A 252 -4.27 -29.81 -15.22
C ALA A 252 -3.58 -29.27 -13.96
N LEU A 253 -3.11 -28.03 -14.05
CA LEU A 253 -2.69 -27.25 -12.88
C LEU A 253 -3.89 -26.38 -12.49
N GLU A 254 -4.60 -26.76 -11.43
CA GLU A 254 -5.86 -26.12 -11.04
C GLU A 254 -5.63 -24.87 -10.18
N ILE A 255 -4.61 -24.92 -9.31
CA ILE A 255 -4.25 -23.83 -8.40
C ILE A 255 -2.74 -23.64 -8.45
N CYS A 256 -2.27 -22.40 -8.55
CA CYS A 256 -0.85 -22.06 -8.54
C CYS A 256 -0.61 -20.69 -7.92
N ALA A 257 0.40 -20.63 -7.04
CA ALA A 257 0.93 -19.40 -6.47
C ALA A 257 2.46 -19.38 -6.58
N ALA A 258 3.03 -18.19 -6.80
CA ALA A 258 4.46 -17.93 -6.89
C ALA A 258 4.79 -16.58 -6.22
N ASP A 259 6.00 -16.48 -5.69
CA ASP A 259 6.51 -15.28 -5.02
C ASP A 259 7.23 -14.29 -5.94
N THR A 260 7.82 -14.81 -7.01
CA THR A 260 8.50 -14.00 -8.03
C THR A 260 8.11 -14.43 -9.45
N THR A 261 8.37 -13.56 -10.41
CA THR A 261 8.19 -13.86 -11.84
C THR A 261 9.05 -15.05 -12.26
N GLU A 262 10.26 -15.15 -11.75
CA GLU A 262 11.18 -16.25 -12.06
C GLU A 262 10.68 -17.58 -11.49
N ALA A 263 10.17 -17.56 -10.24
CA ALA A 263 9.56 -18.73 -9.62
C ALA A 263 8.32 -19.21 -10.38
N ARG A 264 7.45 -18.28 -10.78
CA ARG A 264 6.25 -18.57 -11.56
C ARG A 264 6.61 -19.26 -12.86
N ASP A 265 7.53 -18.69 -13.62
CA ASP A 265 7.92 -19.20 -14.93
C ASP A 265 8.56 -20.60 -14.81
N ALA A 266 9.34 -20.84 -13.76
CA ALA A 266 9.90 -22.16 -13.45
C ALA A 266 8.82 -23.20 -13.08
N ILE A 267 7.83 -22.83 -12.27
CA ILE A 267 6.71 -23.70 -11.90
C ILE A 267 5.87 -24.04 -13.13
N LEU A 268 5.53 -23.05 -13.96
CA LEU A 268 4.75 -23.26 -15.19
C LEU A 268 5.50 -24.14 -16.19
N ALA A 269 6.83 -23.98 -16.31
CA ALA A 269 7.64 -24.87 -17.13
C ALA A 269 7.64 -26.32 -16.62
N ALA A 270 7.72 -26.53 -15.30
CA ALA A 270 7.62 -27.85 -14.69
C ALA A 270 6.23 -28.48 -14.87
N ALA A 271 5.16 -27.70 -14.73
CA ALA A 271 3.79 -28.16 -14.96
C ALA A 271 3.54 -28.54 -16.43
N ALA A 272 4.09 -27.77 -17.37
CA ALA A 272 4.04 -28.07 -18.80
C ALA A 272 4.77 -29.37 -19.13
N GLN A 273 5.95 -29.61 -18.54
CA GLN A 273 6.64 -30.90 -18.64
C GLN A 273 5.79 -32.04 -18.04
N ALA A 274 5.01 -31.73 -17.00
CA ALA A 274 4.10 -32.68 -16.37
C ALA A 274 2.80 -32.95 -17.15
N GLY A 275 2.64 -32.34 -18.32
CA GLY A 275 1.50 -32.55 -19.21
C GLY A 275 0.30 -31.64 -18.92
N ALA A 276 0.45 -30.65 -18.04
CA ALA A 276 -0.60 -29.66 -17.77
C ALA A 276 -0.35 -28.37 -18.58
N PRO A 277 -1.28 -27.95 -19.46
CA PRO A 277 -1.16 -26.66 -20.15
C PRO A 277 -1.20 -25.50 -19.15
N ALA A 278 -0.39 -24.46 -19.41
CA ALA A 278 -0.08 -23.37 -18.47
C ALA A 278 -1.31 -22.49 -18.14
N PRO A 279 -1.86 -22.57 -16.91
CA PRO A 279 -2.83 -21.60 -16.41
C PRO A 279 -2.14 -20.32 -15.92
N ASP A 280 -2.93 -19.30 -15.61
CA ASP A 280 -2.44 -18.17 -14.81
C ASP A 280 -2.02 -18.65 -13.41
N CYS A 281 -0.83 -18.25 -12.98
CA CYS A 281 -0.31 -18.54 -11.66
C CYS A 281 -0.18 -17.24 -10.87
N ALA A 282 -0.83 -17.17 -9.71
CA ALA A 282 -0.93 -15.95 -8.92
C ALA A 282 0.45 -15.53 -8.38
N LEU A 283 0.79 -14.24 -8.53
CA LEU A 283 2.00 -13.65 -7.96
C LEU A 283 1.66 -12.92 -6.67
N GLY A 284 2.32 -13.27 -5.57
CA GLY A 284 2.10 -12.65 -4.27
C GLY A 284 3.31 -12.79 -3.36
N ILE A 285 3.22 -12.36 -2.10
CA ILE A 285 4.24 -12.60 -1.07
C ILE A 285 3.68 -13.54 0.00
N GLY A 286 4.55 -14.26 0.70
CA GLY A 286 4.16 -15.25 1.73
C GLY A 286 4.58 -16.68 1.44
N ALA A 287 5.38 -16.92 0.38
CA ALA A 287 5.81 -18.26 0.03
C ALA A 287 6.67 -18.89 1.16
N PRO A 288 6.41 -20.16 1.52
CA PRO A 288 7.27 -20.92 2.41
C PRO A 288 8.69 -21.04 1.86
N ALA A 289 9.69 -21.11 2.75
CA ALA A 289 11.07 -21.31 2.35
C ALA A 289 11.24 -22.60 1.50
N GLY A 290 11.77 -22.44 0.29
CA GLY A 290 11.98 -23.54 -0.66
C GLY A 290 10.77 -23.88 -1.53
N TRP A 291 9.68 -23.10 -1.49
CA TRP A 291 8.44 -23.33 -2.24
C TRP A 291 8.67 -23.76 -3.70
N THR A 292 9.37 -22.93 -4.49
CA THR A 292 9.61 -23.20 -5.93
C THR A 292 10.32 -24.52 -6.17
N HIS A 293 11.35 -24.82 -5.36
CA HIS A 293 12.12 -26.05 -5.47
C HIS A 293 11.25 -27.28 -5.16
N VAL A 294 10.44 -27.19 -4.10
CA VAL A 294 9.53 -28.27 -3.70
C VAL A 294 8.44 -28.52 -4.73
N VAL A 295 7.82 -27.45 -5.25
CA VAL A 295 6.81 -27.56 -6.31
C VAL A 295 7.37 -28.24 -7.55
N ILE A 296 8.56 -27.85 -8.00
CA ILE A 296 9.20 -28.43 -9.19
C ILE A 296 9.51 -29.92 -8.95
N ALA A 297 10.08 -30.27 -7.79
CA ALA A 297 10.38 -31.65 -7.44
C ALA A 297 9.11 -32.51 -7.37
N ALA A 298 8.04 -32.00 -6.76
CA ALA A 298 6.77 -32.70 -6.64
C ALA A 298 6.06 -32.88 -8.00
N LEU A 299 6.08 -31.88 -8.87
CA LEU A 299 5.54 -31.98 -10.24
C LEU A 299 6.33 -33.00 -11.10
N ALA A 300 7.65 -33.08 -10.92
CA ALA A 300 8.47 -34.12 -11.54
C ALA A 300 8.11 -35.52 -11.02
N ALA A 301 7.91 -35.68 -9.70
CA ALA A 301 7.46 -36.96 -9.13
C ALA A 301 6.08 -37.39 -9.68
N MET A 302 5.16 -36.45 -9.90
CA MET A 302 3.87 -36.75 -10.54
C MET A 302 3.99 -37.24 -11.99
N GLN A 303 5.07 -36.91 -12.70
CA GLN A 303 5.31 -37.47 -14.04
C GLN A 303 5.64 -38.94 -14.00
N GLU A 304 6.40 -39.36 -12.99
CA GLU A 304 6.82 -40.75 -12.80
C GLU A 304 5.70 -41.60 -12.19
N LEU A 305 4.90 -41.02 -11.28
CA LEU A 305 3.79 -41.68 -10.60
C LEU A 305 2.61 -42.01 -11.55
N GLY A 306 2.35 -41.16 -12.55
CA GLY A 306 1.24 -41.35 -13.48
C GLY A 306 -0.06 -40.68 -13.00
N PRO A 307 -1.24 -41.31 -13.18
CA PRO A 307 -2.51 -40.72 -12.75
C PRO A 307 -2.54 -40.48 -11.24
N GLY A 308 -3.00 -39.31 -10.80
CA GLY A 308 -3.03 -38.94 -9.39
C GLY A 308 -3.26 -37.46 -9.15
N THR A 309 -3.27 -37.07 -7.89
CA THR A 309 -3.42 -35.68 -7.45
C THR A 309 -2.23 -35.26 -6.58
N LEU A 310 -1.71 -34.07 -6.81
CA LEU A 310 -0.73 -33.39 -5.96
C LEU A 310 -1.38 -32.14 -5.40
N ALA A 311 -1.41 -32.02 -4.08
CA ALA A 311 -1.79 -30.80 -3.37
C ALA A 311 -0.65 -30.36 -2.45
N ILE A 312 -0.28 -29.09 -2.53
CA ILE A 312 0.71 -28.48 -1.65
C ILE A 312 0.04 -27.28 -1.00
N THR A 313 0.03 -27.27 0.34
CA THR A 313 -0.51 -26.17 1.14
C THR A 313 0.55 -25.79 2.16
N ASP A 314 1.12 -24.60 2.00
CA ASP A 314 2.27 -24.09 2.73
C ASP A 314 3.43 -25.11 2.76
N ARG A 315 3.65 -25.79 3.90
CA ARG A 315 4.73 -26.77 4.09
C ARG A 315 4.26 -28.23 4.06
N SER A 316 3.00 -28.46 3.74
CA SER A 316 2.38 -29.79 3.62
C SER A 316 2.23 -30.18 2.17
N ILE A 317 2.67 -31.39 1.83
CA ILE A 317 2.57 -32.00 0.50
C ILE A 317 1.71 -33.25 0.66
N GLN A 318 0.60 -33.30 -0.07
CA GLN A 318 -0.26 -34.47 -0.18
C GLN A 318 -0.19 -35.01 -1.61
N VAL A 319 0.19 -36.28 -1.75
CA VAL A 319 0.23 -37.00 -3.02
C VAL A 319 -0.77 -38.15 -2.97
N THR A 320 -1.69 -38.19 -3.93
CA THR A 320 -2.62 -39.31 -4.11
C THR A 320 -2.28 -40.03 -5.40
N GLY A 321 -1.71 -41.23 -5.29
CA GLY A 321 -1.38 -42.09 -6.44
C GLY A 321 -2.57 -42.90 -6.95
N PRO A 322 -2.45 -43.64 -8.06
CA PRO A 322 -3.56 -44.40 -8.61
C PRO A 322 -3.79 -45.69 -7.81
N ALA A 323 -5.03 -46.19 -7.81
CA ALA A 323 -5.45 -47.30 -6.94
C ALA A 323 -4.81 -48.66 -7.26
N ASP A 324 -4.34 -48.84 -8.50
CA ASP A 324 -3.67 -50.05 -8.98
C ASP A 324 -2.17 -50.07 -8.64
N LEU A 325 -1.62 -48.97 -8.11
CA LEU A 325 -0.23 -48.89 -7.69
C LEU A 325 -0.01 -49.63 -6.36
N SER A 326 1.02 -50.48 -6.30
CA SER A 326 1.35 -51.19 -5.06
C SER A 326 1.91 -50.24 -4.01
N ALA A 327 1.54 -50.44 -2.73
CA ALA A 327 2.07 -49.63 -1.63
C ALA A 327 3.62 -49.56 -1.58
N PRO A 328 4.39 -50.64 -1.80
CA PRO A 328 5.86 -50.56 -1.84
C PRO A 328 6.42 -49.72 -2.99
N GLU A 329 5.69 -49.65 -4.11
CA GLU A 329 6.06 -48.80 -5.25
C GLU A 329 5.86 -47.33 -4.90
N LEU A 330 4.69 -46.99 -4.31
CA LEU A 330 4.40 -45.65 -3.84
C LEU A 330 5.41 -45.19 -2.79
N THR A 331 5.70 -46.02 -1.78
CA THR A 331 6.70 -45.70 -0.74
C THR A 331 8.06 -45.38 -1.35
N ARG A 332 8.54 -46.18 -2.32
CA ARG A 332 9.84 -45.94 -2.94
C ARG A 332 9.90 -44.61 -3.69
N GLN A 333 8.84 -44.25 -4.42
CA GLN A 333 8.77 -42.97 -5.12
C GLN A 333 8.68 -41.80 -4.15
N MET A 334 7.96 -41.95 -3.03
CA MET A 334 7.87 -40.92 -2.00
C MET A 334 9.18 -40.75 -1.23
N ASP A 335 9.96 -41.81 -1.00
CA ASP A 335 11.30 -41.72 -0.42
C ASP A 335 12.26 -40.96 -1.35
N GLN A 336 12.15 -41.17 -2.66
CA GLN A 336 12.93 -40.44 -3.67
C GLN A 336 12.55 -38.95 -3.72
N LEU A 337 11.27 -38.62 -3.61
CA LEU A 337 10.81 -37.24 -3.51
C LEU A 337 11.29 -36.61 -2.21
N ALA A 338 11.09 -37.28 -1.07
CA ALA A 338 11.49 -36.80 0.26
C ALA A 338 12.99 -36.49 0.34
N ALA A 339 13.84 -37.29 -0.32
CA ALA A 339 15.29 -37.05 -0.38
C ALA A 339 15.67 -35.73 -1.10
N GLN A 340 14.78 -35.16 -1.91
CA GLN A 340 14.98 -33.91 -2.63
C GLN A 340 14.39 -32.69 -1.91
N LEU A 341 13.59 -32.89 -0.86
CA LEU A 341 12.90 -31.82 -0.15
C LEU A 341 13.81 -31.16 0.91
N PRO A 342 13.67 -29.84 1.14
CA PRO A 342 14.29 -29.16 2.28
C PRO A 342 13.75 -29.68 3.62
N SER A 343 14.48 -29.47 4.71
CA SER A 343 14.02 -29.82 6.05
C SER A 343 12.74 -29.06 6.45
N GLY A 344 11.85 -29.73 7.20
CA GLY A 344 10.63 -29.15 7.75
C GLY A 344 9.44 -29.13 6.79
N TRP A 345 9.44 -29.98 5.76
CA TRP A 345 8.29 -30.24 4.90
C TRP A 345 7.65 -31.56 5.28
N ASN A 346 6.32 -31.60 5.32
CA ASN A 346 5.56 -32.80 5.64
C ASN A 346 5.04 -33.39 4.34
N LEU A 347 5.54 -34.57 3.96
CA LEU A 347 5.08 -35.32 2.80
C LEU A 347 4.19 -36.47 3.26
N ASN A 348 2.93 -36.43 2.86
CA ASN A 348 1.96 -37.48 3.05
C ASN A 348 1.56 -38.04 1.69
N ALA A 349 1.44 -39.37 1.61
CA ALA A 349 1.02 -40.03 0.39
C ALA A 349 0.00 -41.11 0.69
N SER A 350 -1.01 -41.20 -0.17
CA SER A 350 -2.03 -42.23 -0.13
C SER A 350 -2.25 -42.79 -1.53
N LEU A 351 -2.71 -44.03 -1.61
CA LEU A 351 -3.29 -44.53 -2.85
C LEU A 351 -4.71 -43.98 -2.95
N ALA A 352 -5.16 -43.66 -4.16
CA ALA A 352 -6.57 -43.50 -4.42
C ALA A 352 -7.26 -44.77 -3.94
N GLU A 353 -8.35 -44.61 -3.19
CA GLU A 353 -9.19 -45.76 -2.86
C GLU A 353 -9.58 -46.42 -4.20
N PRO A 354 -9.43 -47.76 -4.34
CA PRO A 354 -9.94 -48.46 -5.50
C PRO A 354 -11.36 -47.99 -5.72
N ALA A 355 -11.67 -47.49 -6.92
CA ALA A 355 -13.05 -47.34 -7.31
C ALA A 355 -13.72 -48.67 -6.94
N PRO A 356 -14.79 -48.67 -6.13
CA PRO A 356 -15.39 -49.91 -5.69
C PRO A 356 -15.88 -50.66 -6.92
N ASP A 357 -15.03 -51.55 -7.40
CA ASP A 357 -15.34 -52.60 -8.35
C ASP A 357 -15.77 -53.78 -7.49
N GLU A 358 -17.08 -54.01 -7.51
CA GLU A 358 -17.79 -55.11 -6.83
C GLU A 358 -17.90 -55.03 -5.28
N GLY A 359 -18.09 -53.82 -4.74
CA GLY A 359 -18.61 -53.61 -3.39
C GLY A 359 -20.10 -53.24 -3.37
N PRO A 360 -20.82 -53.38 -2.23
CA PRO A 360 -22.12 -52.75 -2.06
C PRO A 360 -21.99 -51.23 -2.30
N ALA A 361 -23.03 -50.62 -2.85
CA ALA A 361 -23.03 -49.19 -3.18
C ALA A 361 -22.53 -48.33 -2.00
N SER A 362 -21.47 -47.57 -2.24
CA SER A 362 -20.89 -46.64 -1.26
C SER A 362 -20.73 -45.25 -1.85
N PHE A 363 -20.82 -44.25 -0.98
CA PHE A 363 -20.53 -42.85 -1.26
C PHE A 363 -19.73 -42.29 -0.09
N THR A 364 -18.65 -41.59 -0.39
CA THR A 364 -17.79 -40.94 0.61
C THR A 364 -17.70 -39.45 0.35
N ALA A 365 -17.59 -38.69 1.44
CA ALA A 365 -17.20 -37.29 1.39
C ALA A 365 -16.18 -37.03 2.49
N ASP A 366 -15.13 -36.29 2.16
CA ASP A 366 -14.03 -35.96 3.07
C ASP A 366 -13.83 -34.45 3.09
N ILE A 367 -13.64 -33.86 4.27
CA ILE A 367 -13.13 -32.51 4.46
C ILE A 367 -11.82 -32.63 5.22
N ASP A 368 -10.72 -32.20 4.61
CA ASP A 368 -9.41 -32.21 5.25
C ASP A 368 -9.22 -31.06 6.25
N ALA A 369 -8.12 -31.07 7.00
CA ALA A 369 -7.80 -30.03 7.98
C ALA A 369 -7.66 -28.61 7.36
N GLY A 370 -7.46 -28.51 6.03
CA GLY A 370 -7.40 -27.26 5.28
C GLY A 370 -8.76 -26.81 4.74
N GLY A 371 -9.85 -27.53 5.02
CA GLY A 371 -11.20 -27.26 4.54
C GLY A 371 -11.41 -27.63 3.07
N GLN A 372 -10.51 -28.40 2.45
CA GLN A 372 -10.72 -28.90 1.09
C GLN A 372 -11.61 -30.14 1.14
N ALA A 373 -12.72 -30.08 0.39
CA ALA A 373 -13.67 -31.16 0.31
C ALA A 373 -13.47 -32.02 -0.95
N SER A 374 -13.65 -33.33 -0.81
CA SER A 374 -13.73 -34.27 -1.93
C SER A 374 -14.87 -35.24 -1.77
N ILE A 375 -15.48 -35.64 -2.88
CA ILE A 375 -16.55 -36.65 -2.91
C ILE A 375 -16.18 -37.82 -3.84
N ALA A 376 -16.59 -39.03 -3.50
CA ALA A 376 -16.41 -40.20 -4.36
C ALA A 376 -17.57 -41.18 -4.19
N GLY A 377 -17.85 -41.99 -5.22
CA GLY A 377 -18.80 -43.09 -5.11
C GLY A 377 -19.69 -43.29 -6.32
N VAL A 378 -20.80 -43.99 -6.11
CA VAL A 378 -21.76 -44.37 -7.16
C VAL A 378 -23.05 -43.55 -7.11
N VAL A 379 -23.54 -43.16 -8.28
CA VAL A 379 -24.80 -42.41 -8.47
C VAL A 379 -25.64 -43.05 -9.57
N SER A 380 -26.98 -42.91 -9.52
CA SER A 380 -27.88 -43.67 -10.41
C SER A 380 -27.77 -43.27 -11.88
N ASP A 381 -27.65 -41.96 -12.10
CA ASP A 381 -27.72 -41.32 -13.39
C ASP A 381 -27.06 -39.93 -13.34
N ASP A 382 -26.98 -39.27 -14.50
CA ASP A 382 -26.34 -37.96 -14.60
C ASP A 382 -27.11 -36.84 -13.86
N THR A 383 -28.43 -37.00 -13.69
CA THR A 383 -29.23 -36.02 -12.93
C THR A 383 -28.88 -36.09 -11.44
N MET A 384 -28.78 -37.31 -10.89
CA MET A 384 -28.31 -37.52 -9.53
C MET A 384 -26.87 -37.00 -9.37
N ARG A 385 -25.97 -37.29 -10.33
CA ARG A 385 -24.60 -36.78 -10.32
C ARG A 385 -24.55 -35.25 -10.18
N GLN A 386 -25.25 -34.54 -11.06
CA GLN A 386 -25.28 -33.06 -11.05
C GLN A 386 -25.88 -32.51 -9.75
N THR A 387 -26.91 -33.18 -9.23
CA THR A 387 -27.57 -32.80 -7.98
C THR A 387 -26.63 -32.98 -6.78
N VAL A 388 -25.97 -34.13 -6.66
CA VAL A 388 -25.00 -34.44 -5.62
C VAL A 388 -23.82 -33.47 -5.67
N GLN A 389 -23.28 -33.19 -6.86
CA GLN A 389 -22.20 -32.21 -7.04
C GLN A 389 -22.64 -30.80 -6.65
N SER A 390 -23.85 -30.38 -7.02
CA SER A 390 -24.36 -29.05 -6.67
C SER A 390 -24.60 -28.91 -5.17
N LEU A 391 -25.15 -29.95 -4.54
CA LEU A 391 -25.36 -29.98 -3.09
C LEU A 391 -24.03 -30.01 -2.33
N ALA A 392 -23.08 -30.85 -2.75
CA ALA A 392 -21.75 -30.90 -2.15
C ALA A 392 -21.06 -29.53 -2.23
N ARG A 393 -21.14 -28.83 -3.37
CA ARG A 393 -20.60 -27.48 -3.48
C ARG A 393 -21.27 -26.47 -2.55
N ALA A 394 -22.58 -26.61 -2.35
CA ALA A 394 -23.34 -25.72 -1.48
C ALA A 394 -23.03 -25.96 0.00
N GLN A 395 -22.88 -27.22 0.41
CA GLN A 395 -22.66 -27.60 1.81
C GLN A 395 -21.17 -27.55 2.22
N LEU A 396 -20.26 -27.91 1.32
CA LEU A 396 -18.84 -28.17 1.64
C LEU A 396 -17.86 -27.20 0.93
N GLY A 397 -18.35 -26.28 0.09
CA GLY A 397 -17.51 -25.38 -0.70
C GLY A 397 -16.91 -26.00 -1.97
N PRO A 398 -15.78 -25.52 -2.49
CA PRO A 398 -15.17 -26.06 -3.71
C PRO A 398 -14.79 -27.55 -3.57
N THR A 399 -15.62 -28.43 -4.16
CA THR A 399 -15.47 -29.88 -4.05
C THR A 399 -14.97 -30.52 -5.36
N GLY A 400 -13.88 -31.27 -5.28
CA GLY A 400 -13.44 -32.19 -6.35
C GLY A 400 -14.01 -33.60 -6.14
N GLY A 401 -13.89 -34.49 -7.14
CA GLY A 401 -14.32 -35.87 -6.96
C GLY A 401 -14.70 -36.61 -8.23
N ASP A 402 -14.72 -37.94 -8.16
CA ASP A 402 -15.18 -38.82 -9.24
C ASP A 402 -16.45 -39.58 -8.82
N LEU A 403 -17.51 -39.47 -9.63
CA LEU A 403 -18.80 -40.10 -9.39
C LEU A 403 -19.16 -41.02 -10.56
N ARG A 404 -19.14 -42.33 -10.30
CA ARG A 404 -19.45 -43.38 -11.28
C ARG A 404 -20.95 -43.59 -11.41
N LEU A 405 -21.44 -43.80 -12.63
CA LEU A 405 -22.85 -44.15 -12.85
C LEU A 405 -23.07 -45.65 -12.59
N ASP A 406 -24.10 -45.96 -11.82
CA ASP A 406 -24.61 -47.32 -11.63
C ASP A 406 -26.15 -47.30 -11.62
N PRO A 407 -26.82 -47.79 -12.66
CA PRO A 407 -28.27 -47.78 -12.72
C PRO A 407 -28.92 -48.83 -11.80
N ALA A 408 -28.16 -49.76 -11.20
CA ALA A 408 -28.66 -50.86 -10.38
C ALA A 408 -28.69 -50.53 -8.86
N LEU A 409 -28.69 -49.24 -8.50
CA LEU A 409 -28.66 -48.81 -7.11
C LEU A 409 -30.01 -49.05 -6.38
N PRO A 410 -29.97 -49.32 -5.05
CA PRO A 410 -31.19 -49.51 -4.27
C PRO A 410 -32.11 -48.28 -4.27
N GLU A 411 -33.40 -48.54 -4.05
CA GLU A 411 -34.37 -47.48 -3.83
C GLU A 411 -33.98 -46.62 -2.61
N GLY A 412 -34.13 -45.30 -2.73
CA GLY A 412 -33.77 -44.36 -1.67
C GLY A 412 -32.28 -44.01 -1.57
N TRP A 413 -31.40 -44.60 -2.40
CA TRP A 413 -29.97 -44.27 -2.42
C TRP A 413 -29.69 -42.77 -2.57
N ALA A 414 -30.37 -42.11 -3.50
CA ALA A 414 -30.21 -40.67 -3.73
C ALA A 414 -30.56 -39.83 -2.49
N LEU A 415 -31.66 -40.16 -1.81
CA LEU A 415 -32.06 -39.49 -0.58
C LEU A 415 -31.04 -39.71 0.54
N ARG A 416 -30.46 -40.91 0.62
CA ARG A 416 -29.44 -41.27 1.61
C ARG A 416 -28.14 -40.51 1.41
N VAL A 417 -27.65 -40.41 0.17
CA VAL A 417 -26.45 -39.62 -0.16
C VAL A 417 -26.68 -38.14 0.19
N MET A 418 -27.82 -37.57 -0.22
CA MET A 418 -28.12 -36.17 0.09
C MET A 418 -28.30 -35.92 1.59
N ALA A 419 -28.88 -36.86 2.33
CA ALA A 419 -28.99 -36.77 3.79
C ALA A 419 -27.62 -36.80 4.48
N GLY A 420 -26.73 -37.68 4.02
CA GLY A 420 -25.35 -37.70 4.48
C GLY A 420 -24.63 -36.38 4.22
N LEU A 421 -24.78 -35.80 3.02
CA LEU A 421 -24.17 -34.51 2.67
C LEU A 421 -24.70 -33.33 3.49
N ASP A 422 -26.00 -33.30 3.78
CA ASP A 422 -26.57 -32.29 4.67
C ASP A 422 -26.01 -32.40 6.10
N ALA A 423 -25.82 -33.63 6.60
CA ALA A 423 -25.18 -33.84 7.89
C ALA A 423 -23.68 -33.47 7.87
N MET A 424 -22.98 -33.75 6.76
CA MET A 424 -21.58 -33.37 6.56
C MET A 424 -21.39 -31.85 6.53
N GLY A 425 -22.38 -31.08 6.06
CA GLY A 425 -22.35 -29.61 6.09
C GLY A 425 -22.30 -28.99 7.49
N LEU A 426 -22.48 -29.80 8.55
CA LEU A 426 -22.34 -29.38 9.95
C LEU A 426 -20.93 -29.64 10.52
N VAL A 427 -20.02 -30.19 9.71
CA VAL A 427 -18.70 -30.65 10.12
C VAL A 427 -17.62 -29.82 9.43
N ASP A 428 -16.65 -29.31 10.20
CA ASP A 428 -15.56 -28.49 9.67
C ASP A 428 -14.39 -29.33 9.14
N GLU A 429 -14.21 -30.54 9.67
CA GLU A 429 -13.16 -31.49 9.31
C GLU A 429 -13.68 -32.91 9.58
N GLY A 430 -13.63 -33.82 8.61
CA GLY A 430 -14.19 -35.14 8.83
C GLY A 430 -14.36 -36.01 7.59
N ARG A 431 -14.97 -37.17 7.80
CA ARG A 431 -15.32 -38.15 6.76
C ARG A 431 -16.74 -38.64 6.96
N LEU A 432 -17.51 -38.58 5.88
CA LEU A 432 -18.80 -39.21 5.69
C LEU A 432 -18.62 -40.48 4.86
N GLU A 433 -19.24 -41.56 5.30
CA GLU A 433 -19.40 -42.80 4.55
C GLU A 433 -20.88 -43.17 4.54
N VAL A 434 -21.45 -43.29 3.34
CA VAL A 434 -22.83 -43.72 3.12
C VAL A 434 -22.78 -45.07 2.44
N THR A 435 -23.42 -46.05 3.06
CA THR A 435 -23.65 -47.40 2.51
C THR A 435 -25.15 -47.69 2.46
N GLN A 436 -25.53 -48.83 1.88
CA GLN A 436 -26.93 -49.25 1.82
C GLN A 436 -27.58 -49.36 3.21
N ASP A 437 -26.80 -49.81 4.20
CA ASP A 437 -27.30 -50.09 5.55
C ASP A 437 -26.99 -48.94 6.52
N LEU A 438 -25.79 -48.36 6.47
CA LEU A 438 -25.29 -47.42 7.48
C LEU A 438 -24.88 -46.07 6.89
N ILE A 439 -25.18 -44.98 7.61
CA ILE A 439 -24.55 -43.67 7.42
C ILE A 439 -23.58 -43.43 8.57
N ARG A 440 -22.29 -43.35 8.27
CA ARG A 440 -21.24 -43.08 9.24
C ARG A 440 -20.68 -41.68 9.01
N LEU A 441 -20.64 -40.86 10.04
CA LEU A 441 -20.05 -39.52 9.98
C LEU A 441 -19.11 -39.32 11.16
N ASN A 442 -17.84 -39.08 10.86
CA ASN A 442 -16.81 -38.83 11.86
C ASN A 442 -16.19 -37.47 11.59
N GLY A 443 -15.96 -36.66 12.63
CA GLY A 443 -15.33 -35.37 12.42
C GLY A 443 -15.33 -34.44 13.63
N VAL A 444 -14.95 -33.20 13.36
CA VAL A 444 -14.91 -32.09 14.29
C VAL A 444 -15.87 -31.01 13.80
N SER A 445 -16.60 -30.40 14.73
CA SER A 445 -17.50 -29.28 14.45
C SER A 445 -17.30 -28.15 15.47
N GLY A 446 -17.40 -26.91 15.00
CA GLY A 446 -17.54 -25.72 15.83
C GLY A 446 -18.94 -25.54 16.41
N ASP A 447 -19.88 -26.44 16.15
CA ASP A 447 -21.24 -26.38 16.69
C ASP A 447 -21.41 -27.43 17.81
N PRO A 448 -21.70 -27.01 19.07
CA PRO A 448 -21.89 -27.95 20.17
C PRO A 448 -23.12 -28.85 20.00
N LEU A 449 -24.07 -28.47 19.11
CA LEU A 449 -25.27 -29.24 18.78
C LEU A 449 -25.14 -30.01 17.46
N ALA A 450 -23.92 -30.14 16.92
CA ALA A 450 -23.69 -30.87 15.67
C ALA A 450 -24.26 -32.29 15.65
N PRO A 451 -24.13 -33.13 16.70
CA PRO A 451 -24.73 -34.47 16.73
C PRO A 451 -26.26 -34.44 16.56
N GLU A 452 -26.95 -33.62 17.33
CA GLU A 452 -28.42 -33.52 17.30
C GLU A 452 -28.91 -32.92 15.98
N LYS A 453 -28.21 -31.91 15.45
CA LYS A 453 -28.51 -31.30 14.15
C LYS A 453 -28.28 -32.29 13.02
N ALA A 454 -27.22 -33.09 13.06
CA ALA A 454 -26.96 -34.14 12.08
C ALA A 454 -28.06 -35.21 12.11
N ILE A 455 -28.47 -35.67 13.29
CA ILE A 455 -29.60 -36.61 13.44
C ILE A 455 -30.91 -36.01 12.90
N ALA A 456 -31.16 -34.73 13.17
CA ALA A 456 -32.34 -34.02 12.66
C ALA A 456 -32.32 -33.90 11.13
N ALA A 457 -31.17 -33.54 10.53
CA ALA A 457 -30.99 -33.47 9.08
C ALA A 457 -31.20 -34.84 8.41
N LEU A 458 -30.61 -35.90 8.99
CA LEU A 458 -30.81 -37.28 8.55
C LEU A 458 -32.29 -37.68 8.63
N SER A 459 -32.94 -37.44 9.77
CA SER A 459 -34.34 -37.81 10.01
C SER A 459 -35.31 -37.03 9.12
N MET A 460 -35.01 -35.76 8.81
CA MET A 460 -35.83 -34.92 7.93
C MET A 460 -35.92 -35.49 6.51
N ARG A 461 -34.80 -35.99 5.97
CA ARG A 461 -34.76 -36.53 4.60
C ARG A 461 -35.10 -38.01 4.50
N LEU A 462 -34.72 -38.80 5.49
CA LEU A 462 -34.87 -40.27 5.44
C LEU A 462 -36.13 -40.79 6.12
N GLY A 463 -36.76 -39.98 6.98
CA GLY A 463 -37.81 -40.47 7.87
C GLY A 463 -37.27 -41.48 8.88
N ALA A 464 -38.15 -42.28 9.46
CA ALA A 464 -37.78 -43.22 10.52
C ALA A 464 -37.17 -44.52 9.98
N GLY A 465 -36.09 -44.99 10.63
CA GLY A 465 -35.58 -46.36 10.48
C GLY A 465 -34.22 -46.54 9.82
N ALA A 466 -33.56 -45.48 9.34
CA ALA A 466 -32.22 -45.56 8.75
C ALA A 466 -31.15 -45.60 9.84
N ASP A 467 -30.21 -46.55 9.74
CA ASP A 467 -29.12 -46.69 10.71
C ASP A 467 -28.03 -45.63 10.49
N TYR A 468 -27.58 -45.02 11.57
CA TYR A 468 -26.47 -44.07 11.59
C TYR A 468 -25.46 -44.38 12.69
N ALA A 469 -24.23 -43.93 12.49
CA ALA A 469 -23.15 -43.90 13.47
C ALA A 469 -22.42 -42.56 13.39
N LEU A 470 -22.48 -41.75 14.44
CA LEU A 470 -21.90 -40.41 14.47
C LEU A 470 -20.81 -40.32 15.53
N THR A 471 -19.63 -39.84 15.15
CA THR A 471 -18.54 -39.52 16.08
C THR A 471 -18.11 -38.08 15.82
N LEU A 472 -18.77 -37.12 16.46
CA LEU A 472 -18.54 -35.68 16.25
C LEU A 472 -17.97 -35.06 17.51
N ALA A 473 -16.75 -34.53 17.41
CA ALA A 473 -16.12 -33.78 18.49
C ALA A 473 -16.42 -32.28 18.34
N TYR A 474 -16.75 -31.63 19.45
CA TYR A 474 -16.88 -30.17 19.49
C TYR A 474 -15.50 -29.53 19.65
N ASP A 475 -15.16 -28.59 18.78
CA ASP A 475 -13.97 -27.74 18.88
C ASP A 475 -14.39 -26.27 18.98
N ARG A 476 -14.30 -25.72 20.21
CA ARG A 476 -14.69 -24.33 20.50
C ARG A 476 -13.90 -23.28 19.72
N TYR A 477 -12.70 -23.60 19.21
CA TYR A 477 -11.93 -22.65 18.38
C TYR A 477 -12.46 -22.54 16.95
N ARG A 478 -13.39 -23.42 16.56
CA ARG A 478 -14.12 -23.37 15.28
C ARG A 478 -15.53 -22.79 15.45
N ASP A 479 -15.95 -22.49 16.68
CA ASP A 479 -17.27 -21.95 16.98
C ASP A 479 -17.35 -20.47 16.59
N PRO A 480 -18.14 -20.08 15.57
CA PRO A 480 -18.22 -18.69 15.12
C PRO A 480 -18.94 -17.78 16.11
N THR A 481 -19.59 -18.34 17.14
CA THR A 481 -20.34 -17.59 18.14
C THR A 481 -19.48 -17.18 19.34
N ILE A 482 -18.27 -17.71 19.46
CA ILE A 482 -17.35 -17.45 20.57
C ILE A 482 -16.09 -16.76 20.03
N GLU A 483 -15.81 -15.57 20.54
CA GLU A 483 -14.53 -14.90 20.31
C GLU A 483 -13.53 -15.35 21.38
N LEU A 484 -12.61 -16.25 21.01
CA LEU A 484 -11.53 -16.68 21.90
C LEU A 484 -10.26 -15.85 21.67
N PRO A 485 -9.55 -15.44 22.74
CA PRO A 485 -8.27 -14.76 22.63
C PRO A 485 -7.22 -15.69 22.02
N ASP A 486 -6.25 -15.10 21.30
CA ASP A 486 -5.07 -15.84 20.85
C ASP A 486 -4.13 -16.17 22.02
N ALA A 487 -3.17 -17.06 21.74
CA ALA A 487 -2.24 -17.55 22.74
C ALA A 487 -1.39 -16.44 23.40
N ALA A 488 -1.04 -15.38 22.66
CA ALA A 488 -0.23 -14.27 23.18
C ALA A 488 -1.07 -13.39 24.11
N ALA A 489 -2.29 -13.04 23.70
CA ALA A 489 -3.26 -12.30 24.51
C ALA A 489 -3.58 -13.03 25.81
N CYS A 490 -3.68 -14.37 25.78
CA CYS A 490 -3.82 -15.20 26.97
C CYS A 490 -2.66 -15.01 27.96
N VAL A 491 -1.41 -15.12 27.48
CA VAL A 491 -0.21 -14.97 28.31
C VAL A 491 -0.11 -13.55 28.88
N ASP A 492 -0.39 -12.53 28.08
CA ASP A 492 -0.34 -11.13 28.53
C ASP A 492 -1.36 -10.86 29.64
N ARG A 493 -2.59 -11.35 29.50
CA ARG A 493 -3.64 -11.23 30.52
C ARG A 493 -3.25 -11.94 31.82
N LEU A 494 -2.69 -13.15 31.73
CA LEU A 494 -2.23 -13.89 32.92
C LEU A 494 -1.06 -13.19 33.62
N ASN A 495 -0.10 -12.66 32.87
CA ASN A 495 1.02 -11.89 33.42
C ASN A 495 0.57 -10.57 34.03
N ALA A 496 -0.42 -9.89 33.44
CA ALA A 496 -1.01 -8.70 34.02
C ALA A 496 -1.66 -8.99 35.39
N ALA A 497 -2.43 -10.09 35.51
CA ALA A 497 -3.02 -10.51 36.78
C ALA A 497 -1.95 -10.81 37.85
N LEU A 498 -0.84 -11.48 37.46
CA LEU A 498 0.28 -11.75 38.36
C LEU A 498 1.01 -10.48 38.83
N LEU A 499 1.13 -9.46 37.96
CA LEU A 499 1.78 -8.19 38.27
C LEU A 499 0.93 -7.30 39.18
N GLN A 500 -0.38 -7.22 38.96
CA GLN A 500 -1.26 -6.33 39.72
C GLN A 500 -1.36 -6.67 41.19
N SER A 501 -1.16 -7.94 41.55
CA SER A 501 -1.37 -8.43 42.91
C SER A 501 -0.09 -8.80 43.66
N GLU A 502 1.08 -8.49 43.11
CA GLU A 502 2.42 -8.79 43.66
C GLU A 502 2.47 -10.15 44.38
N VAL A 503 2.58 -11.27 43.64
CA VAL A 503 2.72 -12.60 44.26
C VAL A 503 4.04 -12.66 45.06
N GLY A 504 3.96 -12.30 46.34
CA GLY A 504 5.08 -12.27 47.26
C GLY A 504 5.40 -13.65 47.84
N PHE A 505 6.66 -13.84 48.25
CA PHE A 505 7.12 -15.06 48.93
C PHE A 505 7.82 -14.72 50.24
N GLU A 506 7.74 -15.62 51.22
CA GLU A 506 8.50 -15.48 52.46
C GLU A 506 10.02 -15.41 52.18
N PRO A 507 10.80 -14.62 52.94
CA PRO A 507 12.23 -14.47 52.71
C PRO A 507 12.97 -15.83 52.68
N GLY A 508 13.70 -16.08 51.59
CA GLY A 508 14.45 -17.33 51.40
C GLY A 508 13.58 -18.59 51.19
N GLY A 509 12.28 -18.44 50.98
CA GLY A 509 11.34 -19.55 50.83
C GLY A 509 10.44 -19.47 49.59
N ALA A 510 9.74 -20.58 49.35
CA ALA A 510 8.76 -20.73 48.28
C ALA A 510 7.29 -20.59 48.74
N LYS A 511 7.07 -20.39 50.04
CA LYS A 511 5.73 -20.17 50.59
C LYS A 511 5.25 -18.76 50.23
N ILE A 512 4.04 -18.67 49.69
CA ILE A 512 3.41 -17.39 49.31
C ILE A 512 3.18 -16.54 50.57
N ALA A 513 3.62 -15.28 50.52
CA ALA A 513 3.42 -14.30 51.57
C ALA A 513 2.10 -13.56 51.31
N GLY A 514 1.12 -13.71 52.21
CA GLY A 514 -0.18 -13.04 52.11
C GLY A 514 -1.28 -13.91 51.50
N ASP A 515 -2.30 -13.26 50.94
CA ASP A 515 -3.48 -13.91 50.34
C ASP A 515 -3.37 -13.90 48.82
N ILE A 516 -3.27 -15.08 48.21
CA ILE A 516 -3.23 -15.25 46.75
C ILE A 516 -4.63 -15.29 46.12
N ALA A 517 -5.70 -15.42 46.93
CA ALA A 517 -7.06 -15.59 46.43
C ALA A 517 -7.51 -14.50 45.42
N PRO A 518 -7.19 -13.20 45.60
CA PRO A 518 -7.54 -12.17 44.61
C PRO A 518 -6.97 -12.45 43.22
N VAL A 519 -5.70 -12.90 43.15
CA VAL A 519 -5.01 -13.23 41.89
C VAL A 519 -5.68 -14.41 41.21
N LEU A 520 -5.99 -15.45 42.00
CA LEU A 520 -6.62 -16.65 41.47
C LEU A 520 -8.03 -16.37 40.94
N GLU A 521 -8.75 -15.42 41.54
CA GLU A 521 -10.08 -15.03 41.08
C GLU A 521 -10.02 -14.20 39.79
N GLU A 522 -9.01 -13.34 39.62
CA GLU A 522 -8.76 -12.64 38.35
C GLU A 522 -8.32 -13.59 37.22
N MET A 523 -7.50 -14.60 37.54
CA MET A 523 -7.05 -15.62 36.58
C MET A 523 -8.17 -16.58 36.17
N ARG A 524 -9.25 -16.72 36.96
CA ARG A 524 -10.33 -17.67 36.71
C ARG A 524 -11.02 -17.49 35.35
N PRO A 525 -11.57 -16.30 35.00
CA PRO A 525 -12.17 -16.10 33.68
C PRO A 525 -11.14 -16.23 32.55
N ILE A 526 -9.89 -15.80 32.78
CA ILE A 526 -8.84 -15.90 31.77
C ILE A 526 -8.54 -17.38 31.44
N LEU A 527 -8.39 -18.23 32.45
CA LEU A 527 -8.09 -19.65 32.25
C LEU A 527 -9.30 -20.45 31.76
N ALA A 528 -10.53 -19.97 31.95
CA ALA A 528 -11.70 -20.55 31.31
C ALA A 528 -11.62 -20.43 29.77
N GLU A 529 -11.07 -19.33 29.26
CA GLU A 529 -10.84 -19.09 27.83
C GLU A 529 -9.52 -19.73 27.36
N CYS A 530 -8.45 -19.60 28.16
CA CYS A 530 -7.08 -19.90 27.75
C CYS A 530 -6.53 -21.26 28.20
N GLY A 531 -7.27 -22.03 29.00
CA GLY A 531 -6.79 -23.27 29.64
C GLY A 531 -6.40 -24.41 28.67
N ASP A 532 -6.74 -24.29 27.38
CA ASP A 532 -6.33 -25.28 26.38
C ASP A 532 -4.90 -25.04 25.85
N TYR A 533 -4.32 -23.87 26.06
CA TYR A 533 -2.95 -23.59 25.63
C TYR A 533 -1.93 -24.25 26.54
N ARG A 534 -0.84 -24.73 25.93
CA ARG A 534 0.31 -25.25 26.69
C ARG A 534 1.13 -24.08 27.18
N MET A 535 1.17 -23.89 28.50
CA MET A 535 1.82 -22.76 29.15
C MET A 535 2.78 -23.23 30.26
N GLU A 536 3.75 -22.40 30.58
CA GLU A 536 4.72 -22.64 31.64
C GLU A 536 4.63 -21.49 32.65
N ILE A 537 4.58 -21.84 33.94
CA ILE A 537 4.82 -20.90 35.03
C ILE A 537 6.33 -20.87 35.28
N ALA A 538 6.97 -19.78 34.89
CA ALA A 538 8.41 -19.57 34.98
C ALA A 538 8.76 -18.75 36.22
N GLY A 539 9.58 -19.32 37.10
CA GLY A 539 10.12 -18.65 38.28
C GLY A 539 11.52 -18.12 38.06
N HIS A 540 11.78 -16.93 38.57
CA HIS A 540 13.07 -16.23 38.50
C HIS A 540 13.49 -15.69 39.88
N THR A 541 14.80 -15.61 40.10
CA THR A 541 15.41 -15.00 41.30
C THR A 541 16.31 -13.83 40.90
N ASP A 542 16.69 -13.01 41.88
CA ASP A 542 17.81 -12.08 41.70
C ASP A 542 19.16 -12.81 41.78
N ALA A 543 20.25 -12.08 41.55
CA ALA A 543 21.61 -12.62 41.61
C ALA A 543 22.15 -12.83 43.04
N GLN A 544 21.30 -12.74 44.08
CA GLN A 544 21.74 -13.00 45.45
C GLN A 544 21.56 -14.48 45.79
N GLY A 545 22.63 -15.12 46.24
CA GLY A 545 22.62 -16.54 46.59
C GLY A 545 23.59 -17.34 45.74
N GLY A 546 23.51 -18.66 45.82
CA GLY A 546 24.23 -19.55 44.91
C GLY A 546 23.31 -20.04 43.80
N ASP A 547 23.84 -20.17 42.58
CA ASP A 547 23.12 -20.56 41.36
C ASP A 547 22.21 -21.78 41.57
N ASP A 548 22.72 -22.85 42.20
CA ASP A 548 21.97 -24.07 42.48
C ASP A 548 20.79 -23.81 43.44
N SER A 549 20.99 -22.96 44.45
CA SER A 549 19.94 -22.60 45.41
C SER A 549 18.88 -21.74 44.74
N ASN A 550 19.29 -20.81 43.87
CA ASN A 550 18.41 -19.95 43.09
C ASN A 550 17.57 -20.75 42.08
N LEU A 551 18.16 -21.75 41.44
CA LEU A 551 17.45 -22.66 40.52
C LEU A 551 16.40 -23.52 41.25
N ILE A 552 16.73 -24.04 42.43
CA ILE A 552 15.78 -24.82 43.25
C ILE A 552 14.65 -23.90 43.74
N LEU A 553 14.98 -22.75 44.32
CA LEU A 553 14.02 -21.82 44.88
C LEU A 553 13.02 -21.30 43.84
N SER A 554 13.50 -20.91 42.66
CA SER A 554 12.65 -20.46 41.56
C SER A 554 11.67 -21.55 41.10
N ARG A 555 12.12 -22.80 41.01
CA ARG A 555 11.27 -23.94 40.65
C ARG A 555 10.20 -24.20 41.70
N GLU A 556 10.57 -24.20 42.99
CA GLU A 556 9.63 -24.41 44.09
C GLU A 556 8.56 -23.30 44.14
N ARG A 557 8.94 -22.04 43.88
CA ARG A 557 8.00 -20.92 43.80
C ARG A 557 6.99 -21.09 42.65
N ALA A 558 7.48 -21.39 41.46
CA ALA A 558 6.61 -21.65 40.30
C ALA A 558 5.66 -22.83 40.54
N GLN A 559 6.17 -23.91 41.16
CA GLN A 559 5.36 -25.06 41.55
C GLN A 559 4.29 -24.70 42.58
N THR A 560 4.63 -23.89 43.58
CA THR A 560 3.69 -23.44 44.62
C THR A 560 2.54 -22.64 44.03
N VAL A 561 2.81 -21.76 43.05
CA VAL A 561 1.78 -21.01 42.32
C VAL A 561 0.88 -21.96 41.53
N LEU A 562 1.46 -22.90 40.78
CA LEU A 562 0.69 -23.89 40.02
C LEU A 562 -0.22 -24.74 40.92
N GLU A 563 0.27 -25.15 42.10
CA GLU A 563 -0.49 -25.91 43.08
C GLU A 563 -1.62 -25.09 43.70
N ALA A 564 -1.40 -23.81 43.99
CA ALA A 564 -2.44 -22.90 44.46
C ALA A 564 -3.55 -22.74 43.41
N MET A 565 -3.19 -22.55 42.15
CA MET A 565 -4.15 -22.48 41.03
C MET A 565 -4.96 -23.78 40.90
N ARG A 566 -4.31 -24.93 41.00
CA ARG A 566 -4.97 -26.25 40.96
C ARG A 566 -5.94 -26.42 42.14
N ALA A 567 -5.53 -26.04 43.35
CA ALA A 567 -6.38 -26.13 44.54
C ALA A 567 -7.61 -25.22 44.47
N ALA A 568 -7.52 -24.09 43.74
CA ALA A 568 -8.63 -23.18 43.48
C ALA A 568 -9.56 -23.62 42.31
N GLY A 569 -9.30 -24.79 41.71
CA GLY A 569 -10.11 -25.36 40.63
C GLY A 569 -9.91 -24.67 39.27
N LEU A 570 -8.76 -24.01 39.06
CA LEU A 570 -8.43 -23.39 37.78
C LEU A 570 -8.02 -24.45 36.73
N ALA A 571 -8.29 -24.17 35.46
CA ALA A 571 -7.99 -25.06 34.33
C ALA A 571 -6.48 -25.07 34.00
N VAL A 572 -5.69 -25.76 34.83
CA VAL A 572 -4.22 -25.82 34.75
C VAL A 572 -3.69 -27.14 34.18
N GLN A 573 -4.54 -27.95 33.55
CA GLN A 573 -4.17 -29.27 33.01
C GLN A 573 -3.09 -29.21 31.93
N ASN A 574 -2.98 -28.09 31.21
CA ASN A 574 -2.00 -27.86 30.16
C ASN A 574 -0.84 -26.95 30.62
N MET A 575 -0.69 -26.76 31.93
CA MET A 575 0.36 -25.93 32.51
C MET A 575 1.43 -26.76 33.21
N VAL A 576 2.68 -26.32 33.07
CA VAL A 576 3.84 -26.86 33.81
C VAL A 576 4.53 -25.75 34.60
N SER A 577 5.40 -26.11 35.54
CA SER A 577 6.21 -25.15 36.30
C SER A 577 7.70 -25.37 35.98
N GLN A 578 8.46 -24.29 35.89
CA GLN A 578 9.91 -24.33 35.64
C GLN A 578 10.62 -23.20 36.39
N GLY A 579 11.78 -23.50 36.96
CA GLY A 579 12.67 -22.52 37.58
C GLY A 579 13.84 -22.19 36.68
N TYR A 580 14.22 -20.91 36.62
CA TYR A 580 15.37 -20.41 35.85
C TYR A 580 16.45 -19.77 36.72
N GLY A 581 16.23 -19.66 38.04
CA GLY A 581 17.12 -18.94 38.95
C GLY A 581 17.37 -17.51 38.46
N GLU A 582 18.63 -17.09 38.46
CA GLU A 582 19.06 -15.75 38.03
C GLU A 582 19.47 -15.67 36.54
N THR A 583 19.31 -16.75 35.78
CA THR A 583 19.86 -16.86 34.41
C THR A 583 19.17 -15.98 33.36
N ARG A 584 18.00 -15.42 33.69
CA ARG A 584 17.17 -14.58 32.80
C ARG A 584 16.77 -13.25 33.47
N PRO A 585 17.73 -12.36 33.78
CA PRO A 585 17.43 -11.08 34.39
C PRO A 585 16.72 -10.14 33.40
N ILE A 586 15.77 -9.36 33.91
CA ILE A 586 15.07 -8.31 33.16
C ILE A 586 15.48 -6.90 33.59
N ALA A 587 16.21 -6.80 34.70
CA ALA A 587 16.79 -5.56 35.23
C ALA A 587 18.17 -5.82 35.84
N GLU A 588 18.94 -4.74 36.06
CA GLU A 588 20.25 -4.82 36.70
C GLU A 588 20.14 -5.28 38.15
N ASN A 589 21.00 -6.22 38.60
CA ASN A 589 20.96 -6.74 39.97
C ASN A 589 21.62 -5.82 41.02
N ASP A 590 22.21 -4.71 40.57
CA ASP A 590 22.94 -3.78 41.44
C ASP A 590 21.99 -2.89 42.26
N THR A 591 20.80 -2.59 41.72
CA THR A 591 19.77 -1.78 42.40
C THR A 591 18.77 -2.66 43.15
N GLN A 592 18.13 -2.11 44.18
CA GLN A 592 17.09 -2.85 44.91
C GLN A 592 15.88 -3.08 44.00
N GLU A 593 15.50 -2.05 43.24
CA GLU A 593 14.40 -2.06 42.30
C GLU A 593 14.61 -3.12 41.21
N GLY A 594 15.84 -3.25 40.69
CA GLY A 594 16.16 -4.25 39.67
C GLY A 594 16.16 -5.69 40.21
N ARG A 595 16.61 -5.90 41.46
CA ARG A 595 16.48 -7.20 42.13
C ARG A 595 15.02 -7.57 42.37
N ASP A 596 14.21 -6.62 42.80
CA ASP A 596 12.78 -6.83 43.03
C ASP A 596 12.08 -7.21 41.71
N ALA A 597 12.42 -6.54 40.60
CA ALA A 597 11.93 -6.90 39.28
C ALA A 597 12.39 -8.30 38.81
N ASN A 598 13.62 -8.71 39.13
CA ASN A 598 14.12 -10.04 38.76
C ASN A 598 13.46 -11.17 39.56
N ARG A 599 13.02 -10.92 40.80
CA ARG A 599 12.29 -11.89 41.65
C ARG A 599 10.82 -11.98 41.25
N ARG A 600 10.54 -12.58 40.10
CA ARG A 600 9.19 -12.64 39.52
C ARG A 600 8.73 -14.06 39.20
N ILE A 601 7.42 -14.19 39.04
CA ILE A 601 6.75 -15.32 38.42
C ILE A 601 6.08 -14.77 37.16
N GLU A 602 6.28 -15.46 36.04
CA GLU A 602 5.64 -15.13 34.77
C GLU A 602 5.06 -16.39 34.14
N VAL A 603 4.02 -16.23 33.34
CA VAL A 603 3.51 -17.26 32.44
C VAL A 603 4.18 -17.07 31.09
N THR A 604 4.65 -18.17 30.51
CA THR A 604 5.19 -18.20 29.15
C THR A 604 4.45 -19.24 28.32
N LEU A 605 4.47 -19.06 27.00
CA LEU A 605 3.82 -19.96 26.06
C LEU A 605 4.77 -21.10 25.66
N LEU A 606 4.34 -22.34 25.80
CA LEU A 606 5.08 -23.51 25.28
C LEU A 606 4.68 -23.87 23.85
N SER A 607 3.44 -23.58 23.47
CA SER A 607 2.92 -23.86 22.13
C SER A 607 1.82 -22.86 21.77
N PRO A 608 1.85 -22.29 20.55
CA PRO A 608 0.79 -21.39 20.07
C PRO A 608 -0.50 -22.12 19.72
N ASP A 609 -0.48 -23.45 19.61
CA ASP A 609 -1.65 -24.25 19.28
C ASP A 609 -2.31 -24.78 20.55
N PRO A 610 -3.64 -24.66 20.68
CA PRO A 610 -4.37 -25.24 21.80
C PRO A 610 -4.38 -26.76 21.72
N VAL A 611 -4.47 -27.43 22.87
CA VAL A 611 -4.64 -28.88 22.96
C VAL A 611 -6.06 -29.21 22.55
N ARG A 612 -6.23 -29.76 21.34
CA ARG A 612 -7.53 -30.20 20.82
C ARG A 612 -7.89 -31.61 21.30
N VAL A 613 -9.17 -31.84 21.55
CA VAL A 613 -9.70 -33.17 21.86
C VAL A 613 -9.70 -34.01 20.58
N PRO A 614 -9.00 -35.16 20.53
CA PRO A 614 -9.05 -36.04 19.36
C PRO A 614 -10.48 -36.59 19.16
N VAL A 615 -10.93 -36.71 17.91
CA VAL A 615 -12.26 -37.27 17.55
C VAL A 615 -12.48 -38.65 18.20
N GLY A 616 -11.45 -39.49 18.24
CA GLY A 616 -11.52 -40.82 18.84
C GLY A 616 -11.67 -40.86 20.37
N ALA A 617 -11.65 -39.71 21.05
CA ALA A 617 -11.91 -39.62 22.48
C ALA A 617 -13.41 -39.41 22.80
N VAL A 618 -14.24 -39.14 21.80
CA VAL A 618 -15.68 -38.90 21.95
C VAL A 618 -16.46 -40.20 21.70
N PRO A 619 -17.55 -40.49 22.46
CA PRO A 619 -18.35 -41.70 22.24
C PRO A 619 -19.04 -41.69 20.86
N GLU A 620 -19.04 -42.86 20.21
CA GLU A 620 -19.80 -43.08 18.98
C GLU A 620 -21.30 -43.17 19.29
N LEU A 621 -22.10 -42.31 18.67
CA LEU A 621 -23.55 -42.30 18.78
C LEU A 621 -24.15 -43.15 17.66
N VAL A 622 -24.62 -44.35 18.02
CA VAL A 622 -25.26 -45.28 17.10
C VAL A 622 -26.76 -45.29 17.32
N GLY A 623 -27.54 -45.21 16.25
CA GLY A 623 -29.00 -45.19 16.34
C GLY A 623 -29.71 -45.36 15.01
N LYS A 624 -31.04 -45.24 15.08
CA LYS A 624 -31.92 -45.17 13.91
C LYS A 624 -32.54 -43.79 13.83
N THR A 625 -32.68 -43.25 12.62
CA THR A 625 -33.44 -42.01 12.39
C THR A 625 -34.87 -42.16 12.92
N SER A 626 -35.45 -41.07 13.42
CA SER A 626 -36.83 -41.00 13.90
C SER A 626 -37.72 -40.26 12.90
N THR A 627 -38.99 -39.98 13.25
CA THR A 627 -39.77 -39.03 12.44
C THR A 627 -39.15 -37.63 12.53
N PRO A 628 -39.34 -36.78 11.50
CA PRO A 628 -38.85 -35.40 11.52
C PRO A 628 -39.31 -34.62 12.75
N GLU A 629 -40.54 -34.81 13.23
CA GLU A 629 -41.08 -34.12 14.41
C GLU A 629 -40.40 -34.58 15.70
N ALA A 630 -40.16 -35.88 15.84
CA ALA A 630 -39.47 -36.43 17.00
C ALA A 630 -38.00 -35.97 17.05
N ALA A 631 -37.34 -35.88 15.89
CA ALA A 631 -35.97 -35.39 15.79
C ALA A 631 -35.88 -33.89 16.07
N ALA A 632 -36.81 -33.09 15.56
CA ALA A 632 -36.91 -31.67 15.87
C ALA A 632 -37.14 -31.42 17.37
N GLU A 633 -37.98 -32.24 18.01
CA GLU A 633 -38.21 -32.16 19.45
C GLU A 633 -36.99 -32.60 20.28
N ALA A 634 -36.22 -33.59 19.82
CA ALA A 634 -34.96 -33.95 20.45
C ALA A 634 -33.95 -32.81 20.37
N LEU A 635 -33.82 -32.18 19.20
CA LEU A 635 -32.95 -31.01 19.00
C LEU A 635 -33.37 -29.82 19.89
N ARG A 636 -34.67 -29.51 19.98
CA ARG A 636 -35.17 -28.46 20.88
C ARG A 636 -34.83 -28.71 22.34
N ARG A 637 -34.93 -29.97 22.79
CA ARG A 637 -34.59 -30.34 24.18
C ARG A 637 -33.09 -30.30 24.47
N ALA A 638 -32.24 -30.42 23.45
CA ALA A 638 -30.79 -30.31 23.59
C ALA A 638 -30.29 -28.86 23.63
N GLN A 639 -31.08 -27.91 23.15
CA GLN A 639 -30.73 -26.49 23.17
C GLN A 639 -30.73 -25.95 24.62
N PRO A 640 -29.73 -25.12 25.01
CA PRO A 640 -29.76 -24.42 26.29
C PRO A 640 -31.02 -23.54 26.42
N PRO A 641 -31.56 -23.37 27.64
CA PRO A 641 -32.82 -22.66 27.88
C PRO A 641 -32.84 -21.17 27.50
N ASP A 642 -31.72 -20.59 27.04
CA ASP A 642 -31.64 -19.19 26.59
C ASP A 642 -31.74 -19.01 25.06
N MET A 643 -31.88 -20.09 24.28
CA MET A 643 -32.07 -20.00 22.82
C MET A 643 -33.44 -20.50 22.33
N ALA A 644 -34.32 -20.89 23.25
CA ALA A 644 -35.61 -21.47 22.93
C ALA A 644 -36.74 -20.80 23.71
N ASP A 645 -36.95 -19.48 23.51
CA ASP A 645 -38.28 -18.88 23.72
C ASP A 645 -38.37 -17.45 23.14
N THR A 646 -38.85 -17.34 21.91
CA THR A 646 -39.88 -16.33 21.61
C THR A 646 -41.03 -17.05 20.92
N PRO A 647 -42.04 -17.51 21.67
CA PRO A 647 -43.29 -17.94 21.09
C PRO A 647 -44.03 -16.72 20.54
N ASP A 648 -44.41 -16.79 19.26
CA ASP A 648 -45.55 -16.06 18.70
C ASP A 648 -46.76 -16.29 19.62
N ASN A 649 -47.07 -15.30 20.47
CA ASN A 649 -48.28 -15.28 21.27
C ASN A 649 -49.30 -14.34 20.61
N SER A 650 -49.83 -14.78 19.48
CA SER A 650 -51.14 -14.38 18.99
C SER A 650 -52.23 -15.06 19.84
N GLY A 651 -52.49 -14.58 21.06
CA GLY A 651 -53.67 -15.04 21.81
C GLY A 651 -53.74 -14.86 23.33
N VAL A 652 -53.54 -13.65 23.88
CA VAL A 652 -54.08 -13.24 25.20
C VAL A 652 -54.49 -11.75 25.12
N PRO A 653 -55.68 -11.34 25.63
CA PRO A 653 -56.30 -10.06 25.29
C PRO A 653 -55.55 -8.86 25.85
N ALA A 654 -55.55 -7.78 25.06
CA ALA A 654 -54.91 -6.51 25.35
C ALA A 654 -55.24 -6.00 26.78
N PRO A 655 -54.26 -5.51 27.55
CA PRO A 655 -54.56 -4.71 28.71
C PRO A 655 -55.33 -3.47 28.22
N ALA A 656 -56.46 -3.19 28.85
CA ALA A 656 -57.22 -1.98 28.60
C ALA A 656 -56.31 -0.77 28.88
N PHE A 657 -55.89 -0.10 27.81
CA PHE A 657 -55.31 1.23 27.91
C PHE A 657 -56.43 2.18 28.26
N ASP A 658 -56.36 2.74 29.46
CA ASP A 658 -57.17 3.86 29.90
C ASP A 658 -56.80 5.07 29.02
N THR A 659 -57.69 5.45 28.11
CA THR A 659 -57.48 6.52 27.12
C THR A 659 -57.72 7.90 27.73
N ASP A 660 -57.02 8.24 28.82
CA ASP A 660 -57.21 9.57 29.45
C ASP A 660 -55.90 10.21 29.98
N ILE A 661 -54.78 10.05 29.27
CA ILE A 661 -53.54 10.82 29.52
C ILE A 661 -52.97 11.43 28.24
N LEU A 662 -53.84 12.00 27.39
CA LEU A 662 -53.44 12.85 26.26
C LEU A 662 -53.98 14.28 26.39
N ALA A 663 -53.85 14.86 27.58
CA ALA A 663 -54.13 16.28 27.79
C ALA A 663 -53.17 16.90 28.81
N THR A 664 -51.87 17.00 28.49
CA THR A 664 -50.97 18.09 28.93
C THR A 664 -49.64 17.98 28.16
N PRO A 665 -49.22 18.99 27.37
CA PRO A 665 -47.89 19.01 26.76
C PRO A 665 -46.81 19.32 27.81
N PRO A 666 -45.62 18.70 27.75
CA PRO A 666 -44.53 18.97 28.70
C PRO A 666 -43.99 20.39 28.52
N GLN A 667 -43.88 21.14 29.63
CA GLN A 667 -43.20 22.43 29.65
C GLN A 667 -41.68 22.21 29.68
N ILE A 668 -40.98 22.82 28.73
CA ILE A 668 -39.52 22.91 28.70
C ILE A 668 -39.13 24.07 29.61
N GLU A 669 -38.44 23.78 30.72
CA GLU A 669 -37.82 24.81 31.55
C GLU A 669 -36.61 25.43 30.82
N PRO A 670 -36.47 26.76 30.78
CA PRO A 670 -35.31 27.42 30.18
C PRO A 670 -34.08 27.36 31.09
N SER A 671 -32.89 27.25 30.47
CA SER A 671 -31.58 27.30 31.10
C SER A 671 -31.38 28.53 32.00
N PRO A 672 -30.67 28.42 33.13
CA PRO A 672 -30.46 29.54 34.03
C PRO A 672 -29.54 30.60 33.40
N VAL A 673 -30.04 31.83 33.40
CA VAL A 673 -29.29 33.07 33.16
C VAL A 673 -28.38 33.33 34.35
N VAL A 674 -27.08 33.50 34.10
CA VAL A 674 -26.12 34.00 35.09
C VAL A 674 -26.11 35.53 34.97
N GLU A 675 -26.65 36.21 35.98
CA GLU A 675 -26.45 37.65 36.20
C GLU A 675 -25.23 37.90 37.08
N ASP A 676 -24.58 39.03 36.79
CA ASP A 676 -23.27 39.49 37.25
C ASP A 676 -23.33 40.20 38.62
N ALA A 677 -22.26 40.07 39.42
CA ALA A 677 -21.58 41.14 40.17
C ALA A 677 -20.85 40.63 41.43
N GLY A 678 -19.55 40.91 41.51
CA GLY A 678 -18.76 40.80 42.74
C GLY A 678 -17.30 41.23 42.56
N THR A 679 -17.04 42.52 42.78
CA THR A 679 -15.74 43.21 42.77
C THR A 679 -14.81 42.77 43.91
N ASP A 680 -13.60 42.24 43.63
CA ASP A 680 -12.35 42.56 44.35
C ASP A 680 -11.08 42.07 43.60
N ALA A 681 -9.97 42.80 43.71
CA ALA A 681 -8.75 42.85 42.85
C ALA A 681 -7.74 41.65 42.94
N PRO A 682 -6.53 41.62 42.30
CA PRO A 682 -5.88 42.55 41.35
C PRO A 682 -5.26 41.92 40.06
N ARG A 683 -4.97 42.78 39.08
CA ARG A 683 -4.33 42.50 37.76
C ARG A 683 -2.80 42.68 37.78
N PRO A 684 -2.02 41.84 37.07
CA PRO A 684 -0.68 42.18 36.56
C PRO A 684 -0.66 42.40 35.02
N PRO A 685 0.43 42.97 34.47
CA PRO A 685 0.37 44.09 33.52
C PRO A 685 0.41 43.69 32.05
N GLY A 686 -0.12 44.56 31.20
CA GLY A 686 -0.15 44.41 29.75
C GLY A 686 1.08 44.92 29.00
N ARG A 687 0.97 44.84 27.67
CA ARG A 687 1.70 45.62 26.66
C ARG A 687 0.94 45.56 25.32
N PRO A 688 1.16 46.50 24.39
CA PRO A 688 0.15 47.50 24.05
C PRO A 688 -0.22 47.54 22.56
N ASP A 689 -1.26 48.34 22.36
CA ASP A 689 -1.92 48.84 21.15
C ASP A 689 -1.01 49.31 20.00
N GLU A 690 -1.53 49.25 18.78
CA GLU A 690 -2.18 50.37 18.06
C GLU A 690 -2.52 49.87 16.63
N GLY A 691 -3.78 49.91 16.15
CA GLY A 691 -4.48 51.11 15.64
C GLY A 691 -4.17 51.25 14.13
N ALA A 692 -5.06 51.50 13.18
CA ALA A 692 -6.42 52.04 13.14
C ALA A 692 -6.99 51.72 11.73
N ALA A 693 -8.28 51.37 11.61
CA ALA A 693 -9.38 52.24 11.16
C ALA A 693 -9.67 52.32 9.63
N ALA A 694 -10.98 52.18 9.37
CA ALA A 694 -11.80 52.90 8.39
C ALA A 694 -12.29 52.17 7.10
N ALA A 695 -13.56 51.73 7.20
CA ALA A 695 -14.73 52.16 6.40
C ALA A 695 -14.78 51.99 4.87
N ALA A 696 -15.80 51.25 4.40
CA ALA A 696 -16.87 51.66 3.46
C ALA A 696 -17.62 50.38 2.98
N THR A 697 -18.84 50.06 3.43
CA THR A 697 -20.16 50.43 2.82
C THR A 697 -20.18 50.45 1.29
N ASP A 698 -20.81 49.45 0.66
CA ASP A 698 -22.10 49.64 -0.02
C ASP A 698 -22.61 48.33 -0.65
N ALA A 699 -23.83 47.96 -0.26
CA ALA A 699 -24.75 47.19 -1.07
C ALA A 699 -25.77 48.18 -1.67
N PRO A 700 -26.40 47.85 -2.80
CA PRO A 700 -27.86 47.93 -2.75
C PRO A 700 -28.58 46.78 -3.46
N ASP A 701 -29.62 46.34 -2.77
CA ASP A 701 -30.97 45.99 -3.22
C ASP A 701 -31.20 45.53 -4.67
N THR A 702 -31.76 44.32 -4.74
CA THR A 702 -32.59 43.82 -5.84
C THR A 702 -33.95 44.56 -5.88
N PRO A 703 -34.58 44.67 -7.05
CA PRO A 703 -36.00 44.27 -7.09
C PRO A 703 -36.43 43.49 -8.34
N ALA A 704 -37.31 42.51 -8.08
CA ALA A 704 -38.48 42.07 -8.85
C ALA A 704 -38.43 41.83 -10.38
N GLU A 705 -38.65 40.57 -10.74
CA GLU A 705 -39.84 40.07 -11.48
C GLU A 705 -40.32 40.78 -12.77
N GLU A 706 -40.19 40.09 -13.93
CA GLU A 706 -41.27 39.70 -14.89
C GLU A 706 -40.78 39.53 -16.35
N ALA A 707 -41.20 38.40 -16.94
CA ALA A 707 -41.54 38.14 -18.35
C ALA A 707 -40.55 38.46 -19.49
N GLN A 708 -39.88 37.42 -20.01
CA GLN A 708 -40.09 36.81 -21.35
C GLN A 708 -39.12 35.66 -21.62
#